data_AF-A0A3C0N7Z5-F1
#
_entry.id   AF-A0A3C0N7Z5-F1
#
_cell.length_a   1.000
_cell.length_b   1.000
_cell.length_c   1.000
_cell.angle_alpha   90.00
_cell.angle_beta   90.00
_cell.angle_gamma   90.00
#
_symmetry.space_group_name_H-M   'P 1'
#
loop_
_entity.id
_entity.type
_entity.pdbx_description
1 polymer ?
#
loop_
_entity_poly.entity_id
_entity_poly.type
_entity_poly.pdbx_seq_one_letter_code
_entity_poly.pdbx_strand_id
1 'polypeptide(L)'
;MTDPLPSEDITVRNDRALKKLAWAIEASVGQFKLILARCSYGNLRSRLIERLQELCSVEIRILVLKETDTILYATIRAALGENLPAALMVLGLESVRNLEQMLTSSNQVREEFRKNLPFPLVLWVNDDVLKNLMRLASDFESWATTITFVIAPEDLENQLRDTAEQWFTNNLTLTLDACLELEAAYQELLKDERGLNPKLEADCESLLGFAKRVNHQLDAAIEHYRRGLVFWRQTHNLERQAKLLDEIAFCYYLKVPPYRYKNHPVWQEIKDYVQEYLRVIEQIQRPDLMANSILRFGEVLVYLQDLEQFKCLAQQAVTRHEAENKPIELARDYGFLAEAAMVQECWNEANQFAQKALEVLSITPRILSPGSSGVVYQLPDKSVLLYDPSLYLFILAKSQQSLGHSPEAILNLEEARKVGSPECDPQLYLDILCYLQKLYFQEKDYLKAFEIKQQRQSIEQQYGLRAFIGAGRIKSQRQARLALKQVVETRTIASLQESVAPEITASGRQLDVERLIEKIARNDCKLIVIHGESGVGKSSLVTGGLVPALKQKAIGTSDVLPVLMRVYTSWVGELGRLLVEALEEKGIDCRGERPFAPTHLDSETAILEQVKQSESRNLRIVLIFDQFEEFFFVYPDPVQQRQFFEFVGECLNILPVKVILSLREDYLHYLLECDRLSSMKIIGNDILTRNVRYPLGNFSPADAKVIIQQLTERSYFHLEPALIEELVQDLAGELGKVRPIELQIVGAQLQTENITTLTQYRECGQKVELVKRYLAEVVKDCGAENQEVAELVLYLLTDEKGTRPLKTRAEVERDLQALASADLTPEVNQLDLVFKIFVDSGLVVLLPELPADRYQLVHDYLAEFIRQQQEPKLNELRAELERERKQRKISDEKLNQFLRRALRGSVAAMVVLVVLTGFAVKSALDARQQKKRAEIKEIEALSNSSETLFASNRTFDALIESLKAGGKLKQIEQTNSATADLQIQVRGTLQQAVYGLTEGDRSKDYSKMRERNTLEGHSSWVTSVSFSP
;
A
#
# COMPACT_ATOMS: atom_id res chain seq x y z
N MET A 1 -6.21 -70.62 11.51
CA MET A 1 -5.71 -71.20 10.25
C MET A 1 -6.83 -71.14 9.24
N THR A 2 -6.84 -70.08 8.45
CA THR A 2 -7.69 -69.90 7.27
C THR A 2 -6.70 -69.63 6.15
N ASP A 3 -6.69 -70.52 5.16
CA ASP A 3 -5.75 -70.51 4.03
C ASP A 3 -5.68 -69.12 3.35
N PRO A 4 -4.48 -68.68 2.92
CA PRO A 4 -4.37 -67.53 2.05
C PRO A 4 -4.93 -67.91 0.67
N LEU A 5 -6.05 -67.29 0.29
CA LEU A 5 -6.57 -67.36 -1.08
C LEU A 5 -5.45 -66.97 -2.07
N PRO A 6 -5.37 -67.61 -3.25
CA PRO A 6 -4.38 -67.24 -4.25
C PRO A 6 -4.61 -65.79 -4.65
N SER A 7 -3.52 -65.02 -4.75
CA SER A 7 -3.53 -63.65 -5.25
C SER A 7 -4.13 -63.63 -6.65
N GLU A 8 -5.44 -63.34 -6.76
CA GLU A 8 -6.05 -62.99 -8.04
C GLU A 8 -5.22 -61.85 -8.64
N ASP A 9 -4.83 -62.00 -9.90
CA ASP A 9 -4.16 -60.96 -10.68
C ASP A 9 -4.96 -59.65 -10.54
N ILE A 10 -4.31 -58.60 -10.06
CA ILE A 10 -4.93 -57.30 -9.74
C ILE A 10 -5.64 -56.72 -10.97
N THR A 11 -5.13 -57.03 -12.17
CA THR A 11 -5.75 -56.63 -13.44
C THR A 11 -7.13 -57.29 -13.64
N VAL A 12 -7.26 -58.58 -13.33
CA VAL A 12 -8.52 -59.33 -13.39
C VAL A 12 -9.50 -58.83 -12.32
N ARG A 13 -9.00 -58.48 -11.14
CA ARG A 13 -9.81 -57.90 -10.06
C ARG A 13 -10.36 -56.53 -10.46
N ASN A 14 -9.55 -55.66 -11.06
CA ASN A 14 -9.97 -54.35 -11.54
C ASN A 14 -10.98 -54.45 -12.69
N ASP A 15 -10.79 -55.36 -13.64
CA ASP A 15 -11.75 -55.60 -14.73
C ASP A 15 -13.10 -56.10 -14.19
N ARG A 16 -13.08 -56.99 -13.19
CA ARG A 16 -14.30 -57.42 -12.50
C ARG A 16 -14.98 -56.26 -11.75
N ALA A 17 -14.22 -55.40 -11.09
CA ALA A 17 -14.74 -54.21 -10.40
C ALA A 17 -15.32 -53.19 -11.40
N LEU A 18 -14.70 -53.02 -12.56
CA LEU A 18 -15.15 -52.14 -13.63
C LEU A 18 -16.46 -52.62 -14.26
N LYS A 19 -16.58 -53.93 -14.51
CA LYS A 19 -17.84 -54.56 -14.96
C LYS A 19 -18.98 -54.38 -13.94
N LYS A 20 -18.67 -54.43 -12.64
CA LYS A 20 -19.65 -54.12 -11.57
C LYS A 20 -20.07 -52.65 -11.60
N LEU A 21 -19.14 -51.73 -11.84
CA LEU A 21 -19.43 -50.30 -11.98
C LEU A 21 -20.32 -50.04 -13.19
N ALA A 22 -19.99 -50.62 -14.36
CA ALA A 22 -20.80 -50.51 -15.57
C ALA A 22 -22.24 -51.01 -15.34
N TRP A 23 -22.38 -52.21 -14.79
CA TRP A 23 -23.70 -52.76 -14.46
C TRP A 23 -24.47 -51.89 -13.46
N ALA A 24 -23.80 -51.35 -12.44
CA ALA A 24 -24.45 -50.49 -11.45
C ALA A 24 -24.96 -49.17 -12.04
N ILE A 25 -24.25 -48.61 -13.02
CA ILE A 25 -24.68 -47.44 -13.79
C ILE A 25 -25.90 -47.79 -14.64
N GLU A 26 -25.80 -48.84 -15.46
CA GLU A 26 -26.88 -49.28 -16.37
C GLU A 26 -28.17 -49.65 -15.63
N ALA A 27 -28.05 -50.36 -14.51
CA ALA A 27 -29.20 -50.79 -13.71
C ALA A 27 -29.91 -49.63 -12.98
N SER A 28 -29.29 -48.45 -12.89
CA SER A 28 -29.80 -47.32 -12.12
C SER A 28 -30.23 -46.14 -12.98
N VAL A 29 -30.23 -46.27 -14.31
CA VAL A 29 -30.67 -45.22 -15.23
C VAL A 29 -32.12 -44.82 -14.91
N GLY A 30 -32.38 -43.51 -14.80
CA GLY A 30 -33.69 -42.96 -14.44
C GLY A 30 -33.95 -42.86 -12.93
N GLN A 31 -33.00 -43.28 -12.07
CA GLN A 31 -33.11 -43.17 -10.62
C GLN A 31 -31.80 -42.62 -10.02
N PHE A 32 -31.92 -41.85 -8.93
CA PHE A 32 -30.75 -41.38 -8.20
C PHE A 32 -30.04 -42.54 -7.50
N LYS A 33 -28.76 -42.74 -7.81
CA LYS A 33 -27.87 -43.64 -7.07
C LYS A 33 -26.49 -43.03 -6.97
N LEU A 34 -25.97 -42.92 -5.74
CA LEU A 34 -24.63 -42.45 -5.49
C LEU A 34 -23.64 -43.63 -5.54
N ILE A 35 -22.58 -43.50 -6.33
CA ILE A 35 -21.52 -44.50 -6.46
C ILE A 35 -20.18 -43.81 -6.23
N LEU A 36 -19.36 -44.33 -5.31
CA LEU A 36 -18.00 -43.85 -5.09
C LEU A 36 -17.02 -44.79 -5.80
N ALA A 37 -16.36 -44.28 -6.84
CA ALA A 37 -15.28 -44.97 -7.51
C ALA A 37 -13.96 -44.58 -6.84
N ARG A 38 -13.48 -45.43 -5.93
CA ARG A 38 -12.23 -45.22 -5.19
C ARG A 38 -11.04 -45.61 -6.06
N CYS A 39 -10.27 -44.61 -6.50
CA CYS A 39 -9.03 -44.79 -7.23
C CYS A 39 -8.08 -43.64 -6.87
N SER A 40 -6.97 -43.95 -6.23
CA SER A 40 -5.97 -42.97 -5.79
C SER A 40 -4.92 -42.64 -6.85
N TYR A 41 -5.03 -43.21 -8.05
CA TYR A 41 -4.02 -43.09 -9.10
C TYR A 41 -4.62 -42.50 -10.37
N GLY A 42 -4.21 -41.29 -10.75
CA GLY A 42 -4.78 -40.55 -11.88
C GLY A 42 -4.68 -41.30 -13.22
N ASN A 43 -3.51 -41.88 -13.53
CA ASN A 43 -3.31 -42.63 -14.78
C ASN A 43 -4.17 -43.90 -14.86
N LEU A 44 -4.27 -44.65 -13.76
CA LEU A 44 -5.14 -45.82 -13.68
C LEU A 44 -6.61 -45.39 -13.84
N ARG A 45 -7.02 -44.31 -13.17
CA ARG A 45 -8.37 -43.74 -13.30
C ARG A 45 -8.69 -43.39 -14.75
N SER A 46 -7.82 -42.68 -15.48
CA SER A 46 -8.05 -42.33 -16.88
C SER A 46 -8.24 -43.57 -17.76
N ARG A 47 -7.37 -44.58 -17.62
CA ARG A 47 -7.50 -45.87 -18.34
C ARG A 47 -8.80 -46.59 -18.01
N LEU A 48 -9.21 -46.59 -16.73
CA LEU A 48 -10.46 -47.20 -16.29
C LEU A 48 -11.68 -46.45 -16.83
N ILE A 49 -11.62 -45.13 -16.94
CA ILE A 49 -12.70 -44.31 -17.50
C ILE A 49 -12.90 -44.59 -18.99
N GLU A 50 -11.83 -44.60 -19.78
CA GLU A 50 -11.87 -44.96 -21.20
C GLU A 50 -12.48 -46.35 -21.38
N ARG A 51 -11.99 -47.32 -20.60
CA ARG A 51 -12.51 -48.69 -20.65
C ARG A 51 -13.96 -48.78 -20.17
N LEU A 52 -14.38 -47.98 -19.20
CA LEU A 52 -15.77 -47.93 -18.72
C LEU A 52 -16.71 -47.39 -19.81
N GLN A 53 -16.28 -46.38 -20.57
CA GLN A 53 -17.05 -45.85 -21.70
C GLN A 53 -17.22 -46.89 -22.82
N GLU A 54 -16.25 -47.79 -23.02
CA GLU A 54 -16.38 -48.91 -23.97
C GLU A 54 -17.33 -50.01 -23.47
N LEU A 55 -17.42 -50.21 -22.15
CA LEU A 55 -18.20 -51.29 -21.54
C LEU A 55 -19.67 -50.92 -21.30
N CYS A 56 -19.96 -49.63 -21.11
CA CYS A 56 -21.31 -49.14 -20.86
C CYS A 56 -22.05 -48.89 -22.18
N SER A 57 -23.28 -49.39 -22.25
CA SER A 57 -24.21 -49.16 -23.37
C SER A 57 -24.91 -47.79 -23.31
N VAL A 58 -24.66 -47.00 -22.25
CA VAL A 58 -25.37 -45.77 -21.91
C VAL A 58 -24.41 -44.58 -21.99
N GLU A 59 -24.90 -43.42 -22.46
CA GLU A 59 -24.10 -42.20 -22.51
C GLU A 59 -23.77 -41.68 -21.10
N ILE A 60 -22.47 -41.60 -20.80
CA ILE A 60 -21.97 -41.07 -19.52
C ILE A 60 -21.36 -39.69 -19.74
N ARG A 61 -21.93 -38.68 -19.07
CA ARG A 61 -21.38 -37.32 -19.10
C ARG A 61 -20.32 -37.17 -18.02
N ILE A 62 -19.19 -36.52 -18.36
CA ILE A 62 -18.09 -36.25 -17.42
C ILE A 62 -18.11 -34.77 -17.05
N LEU A 63 -18.08 -34.48 -15.75
CA LEU A 63 -17.92 -33.15 -15.19
C LEU A 63 -16.62 -33.10 -14.38
N VAL A 64 -15.70 -32.21 -14.77
CA VAL A 64 -14.48 -31.93 -14.00
C VAL A 64 -14.74 -30.67 -13.18
N LEU A 65 -14.62 -30.79 -11.85
CA LEU A 65 -14.76 -29.66 -10.94
C LEU A 65 -13.60 -28.69 -11.10
N LYS A 66 -13.89 -27.41 -10.94
CA LYS A 66 -12.88 -26.34 -10.91
C LYS A 66 -12.45 -26.11 -9.47
N GLU A 67 -11.21 -25.65 -9.28
CA GLU A 67 -10.67 -25.33 -7.96
C GLU A 67 -11.53 -24.34 -7.16
N THR A 68 -12.24 -23.45 -7.85
CA THR A 68 -13.09 -22.38 -7.29
C THR A 68 -14.49 -22.83 -6.90
N ASP A 69 -14.88 -24.05 -7.25
CA ASP A 69 -16.22 -24.55 -6.96
C ASP A 69 -16.36 -24.79 -5.45
N THR A 70 -17.45 -24.31 -4.84
CA THR A 70 -17.64 -24.40 -3.38
C THR A 70 -18.84 -25.26 -2.99
N ILE A 71 -19.80 -25.47 -3.88
CA ILE A 71 -21.04 -26.20 -3.60
C ILE A 71 -21.32 -27.21 -4.73
N LEU A 72 -21.15 -28.50 -4.44
CA LEU A 72 -21.22 -29.58 -5.44
C LEU A 72 -22.57 -29.62 -6.19
N TYR A 73 -23.68 -29.52 -5.46
CA TYR A 73 -25.01 -29.56 -6.05
C TYR A 73 -25.26 -28.39 -7.02
N ALA A 74 -24.83 -27.18 -6.65
CA ALA A 74 -25.00 -25.98 -7.47
C ALA A 74 -24.15 -26.09 -8.75
N THR A 75 -22.90 -26.56 -8.64
CA THR A 75 -22.02 -26.79 -9.79
C THR A 75 -22.60 -27.81 -10.76
N ILE A 76 -23.13 -28.94 -10.25
CA ILE A 76 -23.77 -29.95 -11.09
C ILE A 76 -24.99 -29.37 -11.81
N ARG A 77 -25.86 -28.63 -11.11
CA ARG A 77 -27.04 -28.01 -11.74
C ARG A 77 -26.66 -26.98 -12.81
N ALA A 78 -25.68 -26.14 -12.53
CA ALA A 78 -25.20 -25.14 -13.48
C ALA A 78 -24.61 -25.79 -14.75
N ALA A 79 -23.91 -26.92 -14.62
CA ALA A 79 -23.32 -27.63 -15.75
C ALA A 79 -24.35 -28.40 -16.61
N LEU A 80 -25.45 -28.87 -16.01
CA LEU A 80 -26.46 -29.68 -16.69
C LEU A 80 -27.58 -28.86 -17.35
N GLY A 81 -27.96 -27.71 -16.79
CA GLY A 81 -29.08 -26.91 -17.30
C GLY A 81 -30.39 -27.72 -17.32
N GLU A 82 -31.09 -27.76 -18.46
CA GLU A 82 -32.30 -28.57 -18.66
C GLU A 82 -32.05 -29.96 -19.27
N ASN A 83 -30.84 -30.24 -19.78
CA ASN A 83 -30.50 -31.51 -20.44
C ASN A 83 -29.89 -32.50 -19.43
N LEU A 84 -30.73 -33.41 -18.91
CA LEU A 84 -30.32 -34.43 -17.95
C LEU A 84 -29.67 -35.63 -18.66
N PRO A 85 -28.43 -36.04 -18.26
CA PRO A 85 -27.75 -37.19 -18.85
C PRO A 85 -28.29 -38.51 -18.28
N ALA A 86 -28.00 -39.62 -18.95
CA ALA A 86 -28.35 -40.95 -18.47
C ALA A 86 -27.46 -41.41 -17.30
N ALA A 87 -26.23 -40.88 -17.20
CA ALA A 87 -25.34 -41.00 -16.04
C ALA A 87 -24.37 -39.81 -15.97
N LEU A 88 -23.94 -39.43 -14.75
CA LEU A 88 -22.94 -38.37 -14.54
C LEU A 88 -21.74 -38.90 -13.74
N MET A 89 -20.55 -38.68 -14.27
CA MET A 89 -19.28 -38.87 -13.56
C MET A 89 -18.69 -37.52 -13.16
N VAL A 90 -18.31 -37.38 -11.89
CA VAL A 90 -17.65 -36.18 -11.38
C VAL A 90 -16.21 -36.51 -11.02
N LEU A 91 -15.29 -35.68 -11.50
CA LEU A 91 -13.84 -35.76 -11.31
C LEU A 91 -13.31 -34.46 -10.66
N GLY A 92 -12.16 -34.53 -10.00
CA GLY A 92 -11.46 -33.36 -9.47
C GLY A 92 -11.95 -32.87 -8.11
N LEU A 93 -12.62 -33.73 -7.33
CA LEU A 93 -12.98 -33.42 -5.93
C LEU A 93 -11.72 -33.13 -5.08
N GLU A 94 -10.64 -33.84 -5.37
CA GLU A 94 -9.33 -33.67 -4.76
C GLU A 94 -8.71 -32.28 -5.01
N SER A 95 -9.08 -31.62 -6.12
CA SER A 95 -8.49 -30.34 -6.55
C SER A 95 -9.29 -29.11 -6.05
N VAL A 96 -10.41 -29.31 -5.35
CA VAL A 96 -11.29 -28.22 -4.88
C VAL A 96 -10.69 -27.50 -3.65
N ARG A 97 -10.58 -26.16 -3.70
CA ARG A 97 -9.94 -25.36 -2.63
C ARG A 97 -10.63 -25.47 -1.29
N ASN A 98 -11.96 -25.46 -1.28
CA ASN A 98 -12.75 -25.55 -0.05
C ASN A 98 -13.56 -26.85 0.01
N LEU A 99 -12.85 -27.98 -0.12
CA LEU A 99 -13.45 -29.31 -0.09
C LEU A 99 -14.27 -29.54 1.18
N GLU A 100 -13.82 -29.05 2.34
CA GLU A 100 -14.57 -29.20 3.60
C GLU A 100 -15.95 -28.53 3.54
N GLN A 101 -16.03 -27.30 3.02
CA GLN A 101 -17.30 -26.60 2.80
C GLN A 101 -18.17 -27.32 1.76
N MET A 102 -17.58 -27.80 0.67
CA MET A 102 -18.30 -28.53 -0.38
C MET A 102 -18.92 -29.82 0.15
N LEU A 103 -18.19 -30.59 0.95
CA LEU A 103 -18.68 -31.83 1.55
C LEU A 103 -19.74 -31.54 2.62
N THR A 104 -19.51 -30.57 3.49
CA THR A 104 -20.46 -30.18 4.54
C THR A 104 -21.79 -29.72 3.93
N SER A 105 -21.73 -28.88 2.88
CA SER A 105 -22.94 -28.44 2.17
C SER A 105 -23.64 -29.61 1.46
N SER A 106 -22.90 -30.51 0.82
CA SER A 106 -23.47 -31.71 0.18
C SER A 106 -24.23 -32.60 1.19
N ASN A 107 -23.73 -32.69 2.42
CA ASN A 107 -24.42 -33.43 3.49
C ASN A 107 -25.74 -32.77 3.91
N GLN A 108 -25.76 -31.43 3.96
CA GLN A 108 -26.95 -30.65 4.31
C GLN A 108 -28.03 -30.69 3.23
N VAL A 109 -27.64 -30.67 1.95
CA VAL A 109 -28.58 -30.65 0.81
C VAL A 109 -28.78 -32.02 0.14
N ARG A 110 -28.41 -33.13 0.80
CA ARG A 110 -28.47 -34.48 0.21
C ARG A 110 -29.81 -34.86 -0.41
N GLU A 111 -30.93 -34.46 0.21
CA GLU A 111 -32.28 -34.77 -0.29
C GLU A 111 -32.56 -34.10 -1.65
N GLU A 112 -31.91 -32.97 -1.95
CA GLU A 112 -32.03 -32.29 -3.23
C GLU A 112 -31.38 -33.08 -4.36
N PHE A 113 -30.29 -33.81 -4.09
CA PHE A 113 -29.70 -34.74 -5.07
C PHE A 113 -30.70 -35.84 -5.43
N ARG A 114 -31.34 -36.45 -4.44
CA ARG A 114 -32.28 -37.54 -4.65
C ARG A 114 -33.56 -37.11 -5.39
N LYS A 115 -34.07 -35.91 -5.11
CA LYS A 115 -35.31 -35.40 -5.71
C LYS A 115 -35.11 -34.90 -7.14
N ASN A 116 -33.99 -34.26 -7.42
CA ASN A 116 -33.82 -33.47 -8.65
C ASN A 116 -32.84 -34.08 -9.65
N LEU A 117 -32.09 -35.14 -9.30
CA LEU A 117 -31.14 -35.81 -10.19
C LEU A 117 -31.57 -37.27 -10.45
N PRO A 118 -32.45 -37.53 -11.44
CA PRO A 118 -32.98 -38.88 -11.71
C PRO A 118 -31.99 -39.73 -12.53
N PHE A 119 -30.72 -39.79 -12.12
CA PHE A 119 -29.68 -40.56 -12.78
C PHE A 119 -28.58 -40.98 -11.78
N PRO A 120 -27.79 -42.02 -12.09
CA PRO A 120 -26.65 -42.41 -11.27
C PRO A 120 -25.54 -41.35 -11.30
N LEU A 121 -25.06 -41.00 -10.11
CA LEU A 121 -23.97 -40.08 -9.88
C LEU A 121 -22.74 -40.86 -9.40
N VAL A 122 -21.69 -40.88 -10.22
CA VAL A 122 -20.41 -41.52 -9.90
C VAL A 122 -19.41 -40.45 -9.49
N LEU A 123 -18.96 -40.48 -8.25
CA LEU A 123 -17.88 -39.61 -7.76
C LEU A 123 -16.57 -40.41 -7.74
N TRP A 124 -15.57 -39.95 -8.48
CA TRP A 124 -14.22 -40.50 -8.36
C TRP A 124 -13.52 -39.85 -7.18
N VAL A 125 -13.05 -40.66 -6.25
CA VAL A 125 -12.44 -40.20 -5.00
C VAL A 125 -11.13 -40.91 -4.73
N ASN A 126 -10.15 -40.18 -4.21
CA ASN A 126 -8.95 -40.76 -3.60
C ASN A 126 -9.20 -41.07 -2.11
N ASP A 127 -8.21 -41.64 -1.45
CA ASP A 127 -8.30 -42.03 -0.04
C ASP A 127 -8.60 -40.86 0.90
N ASP A 128 -8.06 -39.68 0.62
CA ASP A 128 -8.21 -38.52 1.50
C ASP A 128 -9.57 -37.83 1.32
N VAL A 129 -10.07 -37.74 0.09
CA VAL A 129 -11.45 -37.30 -0.18
C VAL A 129 -12.44 -38.26 0.47
N LEU A 130 -12.22 -39.58 0.39
CA LEU A 130 -13.09 -40.57 1.03
C LEU A 130 -13.10 -40.42 2.56
N LYS A 131 -11.93 -40.26 3.20
CA LYS A 131 -11.85 -39.99 4.65
C LYS A 131 -12.59 -38.72 5.03
N ASN A 132 -12.41 -37.64 4.27
CA ASN A 132 -13.09 -36.37 4.54
C ASN A 132 -14.60 -36.47 4.32
N LEU A 133 -15.04 -37.25 3.33
CA LEU A 133 -16.45 -37.50 3.05
C LEU A 133 -17.10 -38.32 4.18
N MET A 134 -16.41 -39.33 4.72
CA MET A 134 -16.85 -40.06 5.92
C MET A 134 -16.92 -39.18 7.17
N ARG A 135 -16.01 -38.20 7.31
CA ARG A 135 -15.93 -37.30 8.48
C ARG A 135 -16.96 -36.16 8.44
N LEU A 136 -17.08 -35.49 7.29
CA LEU A 136 -17.82 -34.24 7.13
C LEU A 136 -19.20 -34.44 6.50
N ALA A 137 -19.40 -35.55 5.78
CA ALA A 137 -20.61 -35.84 5.03
C ALA A 137 -21.11 -37.29 5.22
N SER A 138 -21.13 -37.77 6.47
CA SER A 138 -21.47 -39.15 6.81
C SER A 138 -22.86 -39.59 6.33
N ASP A 139 -23.87 -38.72 6.38
CA ASP A 139 -25.22 -39.07 5.90
C ASP A 139 -25.25 -39.22 4.38
N PHE A 140 -24.54 -38.36 3.66
CA PHE A 140 -24.42 -38.43 2.21
C PHE A 140 -23.62 -39.66 1.76
N GLU A 141 -22.53 -39.98 2.47
CA GLU A 141 -21.73 -41.20 2.27
C GLU A 141 -22.56 -42.48 2.42
N SER A 142 -23.47 -42.51 3.40
CA SER A 142 -24.29 -43.68 3.70
C SER A 142 -25.19 -44.13 2.54
N TRP A 143 -25.46 -43.26 1.56
CA TRP A 143 -26.23 -43.58 0.36
C TRP A 143 -25.38 -44.16 -0.77
N ALA A 144 -24.06 -44.13 -0.63
CA ALA A 144 -23.14 -44.52 -1.67
C ALA A 144 -22.86 -46.03 -1.71
N THR A 145 -22.60 -46.53 -2.91
CA THR A 145 -21.92 -47.82 -3.09
C THR A 145 -20.46 -47.58 -3.48
N THR A 146 -19.51 -48.08 -2.69
CA THR A 146 -18.08 -47.88 -2.95
C THR A 146 -17.48 -49.04 -3.74
N ILE A 147 -16.83 -48.73 -4.87
CA ILE A 147 -16.09 -49.67 -5.72
C ILE A 147 -14.62 -49.26 -5.69
N THR A 148 -13.72 -50.19 -5.35
CA THR A 148 -12.28 -49.91 -5.17
C THR A 148 -11.46 -50.49 -6.30
N PHE A 149 -10.55 -49.67 -6.82
CA PHE A 149 -9.53 -50.03 -7.80
C PHE A 149 -8.14 -49.93 -7.18
N VAL A 150 -7.27 -50.89 -7.48
CA VAL A 150 -5.91 -50.99 -6.92
C VAL A 150 -4.90 -51.09 -8.05
N ILE A 151 -3.75 -50.42 -7.96
CA ILE A 151 -2.69 -50.54 -8.98
C ILE A 151 -1.83 -51.78 -8.71
N ALA A 152 -1.35 -52.45 -9.76
CA ALA A 152 -0.40 -53.55 -9.58
C ALA A 152 0.99 -52.98 -9.20
N PRO A 153 1.77 -53.64 -8.30
CA PRO A 153 3.09 -53.16 -7.92
C PRO A 153 4.04 -52.91 -9.10
N GLU A 154 4.03 -53.79 -10.11
CA GLU A 154 4.88 -53.65 -11.30
C GLU A 154 4.49 -52.44 -12.17
N ASP A 155 3.19 -52.17 -12.32
CA ASP A 155 2.69 -50.99 -13.02
C ASP A 155 3.05 -49.70 -12.28
N LEU A 156 3.00 -49.75 -10.94
CA LEU A 156 3.38 -48.65 -10.07
C LEU A 156 4.88 -48.34 -10.16
N GLU A 157 5.75 -49.36 -10.14
CA GLU A 157 7.19 -49.18 -10.32
C GLU A 157 7.54 -48.54 -11.67
N ASN A 158 6.89 -48.98 -12.75
CA ASN A 158 7.11 -48.41 -14.09
C ASN A 158 6.62 -46.96 -14.15
N GLN A 159 5.44 -46.66 -13.59
CA GLN A 159 4.92 -45.30 -13.54
C GLN A 159 5.85 -44.35 -12.76
N LEU A 160 6.38 -44.78 -11.62
CA LEU A 160 7.32 -43.98 -10.83
C LEU A 160 8.64 -43.76 -11.58
N ARG A 161 9.16 -44.79 -12.27
CA ARG A 161 10.37 -44.67 -13.09
C ARG A 161 10.19 -43.68 -14.23
N ASP A 162 9.07 -43.75 -14.95
CA ASP A 162 8.77 -42.83 -16.04
C ASP A 162 8.61 -41.39 -15.53
N THR A 163 7.94 -41.23 -14.38
CA THR A 163 7.79 -39.93 -13.72
C THR A 163 9.15 -39.37 -13.28
N ALA A 164 10.04 -40.21 -12.74
CA ALA A 164 11.40 -39.81 -12.36
C ALA A 164 12.22 -39.38 -13.58
N GLU A 165 12.14 -40.12 -14.68
CA GLU A 165 12.86 -39.77 -15.91
C GLU A 165 12.35 -38.44 -16.52
N GLN A 166 11.04 -38.25 -16.55
CA GLN A 166 10.44 -36.97 -16.95
C GLN A 166 10.88 -35.84 -16.03
N TRP A 167 10.98 -36.10 -14.72
CA TRP A 167 11.47 -35.12 -13.75
C TRP A 167 12.92 -34.77 -14.06
N PHE A 168 13.82 -35.76 -14.15
CA PHE A 168 15.25 -35.55 -14.42
C PHE A 168 15.49 -34.78 -15.72
N THR A 169 14.71 -35.06 -16.76
CA THR A 169 14.78 -34.39 -18.08
C THR A 169 14.07 -33.02 -18.15
N ASN A 170 13.51 -32.53 -17.05
CA ASN A 170 12.73 -31.27 -16.98
C ASN A 170 11.45 -31.25 -17.85
N ASN A 171 10.92 -32.40 -18.22
CA ASN A 171 9.71 -32.53 -19.04
C ASN A 171 8.44 -32.80 -18.21
N LEU A 172 8.60 -32.94 -16.90
CA LEU A 172 7.51 -33.31 -16.02
C LEU A 172 6.58 -32.12 -15.76
N THR A 173 5.30 -32.32 -16.07
CA THR A 173 4.23 -31.41 -15.69
C THR A 173 3.39 -32.02 -14.58
N LEU A 174 3.52 -31.49 -13.36
CA LEU A 174 2.82 -32.04 -12.19
C LEU A 174 1.70 -31.11 -11.73
N THR A 175 0.58 -31.74 -11.35
CA THR A 175 -0.43 -31.16 -10.47
C THR A 175 -0.02 -31.45 -9.02
N LEU A 176 -0.49 -30.64 -8.06
CA LEU A 176 -0.19 -30.90 -6.65
C LEU A 176 -0.80 -32.21 -6.14
N ASP A 177 -1.86 -32.68 -6.80
CA ASP A 177 -2.50 -33.96 -6.54
C ASP A 177 -1.55 -35.12 -6.88
N ALA A 178 -0.79 -35.01 -7.98
CA ALA A 178 0.23 -35.99 -8.33
C ALA A 178 1.36 -36.06 -7.30
N CYS A 179 1.63 -34.99 -6.52
CA CYS A 179 2.61 -35.05 -5.43
C CYS A 179 2.11 -35.90 -4.24
N LEU A 180 0.81 -35.85 -3.92
CA LEU A 180 0.20 -36.71 -2.92
C LEU A 180 0.12 -38.16 -3.40
N GLU A 181 -0.16 -38.37 -4.69
CA GLU A 181 -0.11 -39.70 -5.32
C GLU A 181 1.29 -40.31 -5.23
N LEU A 182 2.36 -39.53 -5.43
CA LEU A 182 3.75 -39.97 -5.31
C LEU A 182 4.10 -40.41 -3.87
N GLU A 183 3.67 -39.66 -2.86
CA GLU A 183 3.88 -40.02 -1.46
C GLU A 183 3.13 -41.32 -1.09
N ALA A 184 1.87 -41.46 -1.53
CA ALA A 184 1.08 -42.66 -1.31
C ALA A 184 1.66 -43.89 -2.03
N ALA A 185 2.09 -43.72 -3.29
CA ALA A 185 2.74 -44.74 -4.10
C ALA A 185 3.99 -45.31 -3.42
N TYR A 186 4.84 -44.43 -2.89
CA TYR A 186 6.06 -44.84 -2.18
C TYR A 186 5.75 -45.58 -0.87
N GLN A 187 4.76 -45.10 -0.10
CA GLN A 187 4.32 -45.77 1.14
C GLN A 187 3.69 -47.16 0.87
N GLU A 188 3.06 -47.35 -0.29
CA GLU A 188 2.53 -48.65 -0.70
C GLU A 188 3.66 -49.61 -1.10
N LEU A 189 4.69 -49.11 -1.79
CA LEU A 189 5.87 -49.90 -2.17
C LEU A 189 6.74 -50.31 -0.96
N LEU A 190 6.84 -49.47 0.07
CA LEU A 190 7.55 -49.82 1.32
C LEU A 190 6.88 -50.96 2.10
N LYS A 191 5.61 -51.26 1.84
CA LYS A 191 4.88 -52.37 2.45
C LYS A 191 5.08 -53.70 1.73
N ASP A 192 5.66 -53.70 0.52
CA ASP A 192 5.98 -54.93 -0.21
C ASP A 192 7.24 -55.57 0.39
N GLU A 193 7.15 -56.84 0.80
CA GLU A 193 8.24 -57.60 1.42
C GLU A 193 9.41 -57.90 0.47
N ARG A 194 9.26 -57.62 -0.84
CA ARG A 194 10.26 -57.92 -1.88
C ARG A 194 11.48 -57.01 -1.91
N GLY A 195 11.44 -55.87 -1.23
CA GLY A 195 12.53 -54.89 -1.20
C GLY A 195 12.67 -54.13 -2.52
N LEU A 196 12.91 -52.81 -2.45
CA LEU A 196 13.02 -51.94 -3.61
C LEU A 196 14.38 -52.06 -4.29
N ASN A 197 14.40 -51.96 -5.63
CA ASN A 197 15.65 -51.81 -6.38
C ASN A 197 16.34 -50.50 -5.95
N PRO A 198 17.65 -50.52 -5.59
CA PRO A 198 18.38 -49.31 -5.17
C PRO A 198 18.30 -48.13 -6.14
N LYS A 199 18.20 -48.40 -7.45
CA LYS A 199 17.99 -47.36 -8.47
C LYS A 199 16.61 -46.71 -8.34
N LEU A 200 15.56 -47.53 -8.19
CA LEU A 200 14.19 -47.07 -8.04
C LEU A 200 14.00 -46.33 -6.70
N GLU A 201 14.67 -46.79 -5.65
CA GLU A 201 14.71 -46.11 -4.35
C GLU A 201 15.29 -44.70 -4.47
N ALA A 202 16.42 -44.53 -5.18
CA ALA A 202 17.01 -43.22 -5.43
C ALA A 202 16.13 -42.31 -6.30
N ASP A 203 15.42 -42.87 -7.29
CA ASP A 203 14.42 -42.17 -8.10
C ASP A 203 13.24 -41.68 -7.22
N CYS A 204 12.75 -42.53 -6.32
CA CYS A 204 11.67 -42.20 -5.39
C CYS A 204 12.10 -41.12 -4.39
N GLU A 205 13.27 -41.23 -3.77
CA GLU A 205 13.83 -40.23 -2.86
C GLU A 205 13.94 -38.86 -3.55
N SER A 206 14.32 -38.84 -4.85
CA SER A 206 14.38 -37.60 -5.63
C SER A 206 12.99 -36.99 -5.86
N LEU A 207 11.98 -37.80 -6.22
CA LEU A 207 10.61 -37.36 -6.41
C LEU A 207 9.92 -36.91 -5.11
N LEU A 208 10.20 -37.58 -3.99
CA LEU A 208 9.73 -37.19 -2.66
C LEU A 208 10.33 -35.86 -2.24
N GLY A 209 11.63 -35.64 -2.48
CA GLY A 209 12.25 -34.34 -2.25
C GLY A 209 11.53 -33.23 -3.00
N PHE A 210 11.18 -33.49 -4.27
CA PHE A 210 10.38 -32.57 -5.09
C PHE A 210 8.99 -32.32 -4.51
N ALA A 211 8.23 -33.36 -4.16
CA ALA A 211 6.91 -33.22 -3.56
C ALA A 211 6.95 -32.42 -2.23
N LYS A 212 7.92 -32.69 -1.37
CA LYS A 212 8.13 -31.96 -0.11
C LYS A 212 8.50 -30.50 -0.34
N ARG A 213 9.32 -30.20 -1.35
CA ARG A 213 9.63 -28.82 -1.75
C ARG A 213 8.38 -28.08 -2.22
N VAL A 214 7.53 -28.72 -3.03
CA VAL A 214 6.25 -28.16 -3.49
C VAL A 214 5.32 -27.83 -2.32
N ASN A 215 5.33 -28.66 -1.28
CA ASN A 215 4.56 -28.45 -0.05
C ASN A 215 5.24 -27.51 0.97
N HIS A 216 6.29 -26.77 0.58
CA HIS A 216 7.09 -25.87 1.45
C HIS A 216 7.70 -26.57 2.68
N GLN A 217 7.88 -27.90 2.63
CA GLN A 217 8.56 -28.69 3.65
C GLN A 217 10.06 -28.81 3.32
N LEU A 218 10.76 -27.66 3.33
CA LEU A 218 12.12 -27.51 2.77
C LEU A 218 13.16 -28.40 3.46
N ASP A 219 13.08 -28.57 4.79
CA ASP A 219 14.01 -29.44 5.52
C ASP A 219 13.88 -30.91 5.13
N ALA A 220 12.64 -31.39 5.03
CA ALA A 220 12.36 -32.75 4.57
C ALA A 220 12.79 -32.94 3.11
N ALA A 221 12.56 -31.94 2.26
CA ALA A 221 12.98 -31.97 0.86
C ALA A 221 14.50 -32.16 0.72
N ILE A 222 15.29 -31.37 1.47
CA ILE A 222 16.75 -31.47 1.48
C ILE A 222 17.23 -32.85 1.94
N GLU A 223 16.60 -33.43 2.95
CA GLU A 223 16.95 -34.77 3.44
C GLU A 223 16.72 -35.85 2.37
N HIS A 224 15.56 -35.84 1.72
CA HIS A 224 15.23 -36.77 0.63
C HIS A 224 16.19 -36.63 -0.55
N TYR A 225 16.50 -35.40 -0.99
CA TYR A 225 17.49 -35.17 -2.05
C TYR A 225 18.89 -35.66 -1.68
N ARG A 226 19.32 -35.48 -0.42
CA ARG A 226 20.61 -35.98 0.07
C ARG A 226 20.68 -37.50 0.01
N ARG A 227 19.60 -38.21 0.37
CA ARG A 227 19.53 -39.67 0.29
C ARG A 227 19.66 -40.16 -1.16
N GLY A 228 18.92 -39.55 -2.09
CA GLY A 228 19.04 -39.86 -3.52
C GLY A 228 20.44 -39.57 -4.06
N LEU A 229 21.06 -38.46 -3.65
CA LEU A 229 22.39 -38.04 -4.10
C LEU A 229 23.49 -39.04 -3.73
N VAL A 230 23.40 -39.72 -2.57
CA VAL A 230 24.37 -40.75 -2.16
C VAL A 230 24.47 -41.86 -3.22
N PHE A 231 23.33 -42.35 -3.71
CA PHE A 231 23.30 -43.40 -4.73
C PHE A 231 23.89 -42.91 -6.05
N TRP A 232 23.49 -41.73 -6.54
CA TRP A 232 23.97 -41.21 -7.82
C TRP A 232 25.47 -40.87 -7.82
N ARG A 233 26.04 -40.52 -6.65
CA ARG A 233 27.49 -40.38 -6.46
C ARG A 233 28.20 -41.73 -6.60
N GLN A 234 27.67 -42.79 -6.01
CA GLN A 234 28.23 -44.15 -6.09
C GLN A 234 28.18 -44.71 -7.52
N THR A 235 27.12 -44.42 -8.28
CA THR A 235 26.97 -44.88 -9.67
C THR A 235 27.60 -43.94 -10.70
N HIS A 236 28.28 -42.87 -10.27
CA HIS A 236 28.91 -41.85 -11.13
C HIS A 236 28.00 -41.26 -12.23
N ASN A 237 26.70 -41.08 -11.95
CA ASN A 237 25.79 -40.42 -12.87
C ASN A 237 25.82 -38.89 -12.64
N LEU A 238 26.67 -38.18 -13.40
CA LEU A 238 26.94 -36.76 -13.20
C LEU A 238 25.72 -35.86 -13.46
N GLU A 239 24.88 -36.16 -14.46
CA GLU A 239 23.70 -35.34 -14.78
C GLU A 239 22.65 -35.36 -13.65
N ARG A 240 22.40 -36.55 -13.08
CA ARG A 240 21.47 -36.69 -11.95
C ARG A 240 22.03 -36.07 -10.66
N GLN A 241 23.35 -36.16 -10.45
CA GLN A 241 24.03 -35.44 -9.36
C GLN A 241 23.86 -33.92 -9.48
N ALA A 242 24.13 -33.36 -10.66
CA ALA A 242 24.01 -31.92 -10.91
C ALA A 242 22.58 -31.43 -10.62
N LYS A 243 21.56 -32.15 -11.08
CA LYS A 243 20.16 -31.77 -10.81
C LYS A 243 19.80 -31.79 -9.32
N LEU A 244 20.25 -32.80 -8.58
CA LEU A 244 19.97 -32.87 -7.14
C LEU A 244 20.72 -31.78 -6.35
N LEU A 245 21.96 -31.48 -6.74
CA LEU A 245 22.71 -30.36 -6.17
C LEU A 245 22.02 -29.01 -6.46
N ASP A 246 21.48 -28.81 -7.68
CA ASP A 246 20.67 -27.63 -8.04
C ASP A 246 19.46 -27.47 -7.11
N GLU A 247 18.69 -28.54 -6.94
CA GLU A 247 17.47 -28.53 -6.11
C GLU A 247 17.76 -28.36 -4.61
N ILE A 248 18.86 -28.93 -4.10
CA ILE A 248 19.30 -28.73 -2.70
C ILE A 248 19.71 -27.27 -2.48
N ALA A 249 20.55 -26.70 -3.35
CA ALA A 249 20.96 -25.31 -3.27
C ALA A 249 19.75 -24.38 -3.34
N PHE A 250 18.80 -24.67 -4.22
CA PHE A 250 17.55 -23.92 -4.33
C PHE A 250 16.66 -24.05 -3.08
N CYS A 251 16.55 -25.22 -2.46
CA CYS A 251 15.84 -25.38 -1.17
C CYS A 251 16.46 -24.51 -0.08
N TYR A 252 17.79 -24.50 0.03
CA TYR A 252 18.48 -23.64 0.99
C TYR A 252 18.29 -22.16 0.68
N TYR A 253 18.30 -21.77 -0.60
CA TYR A 253 17.96 -20.41 -1.02
C TYR A 253 16.53 -20.03 -0.60
N LEU A 254 15.54 -20.91 -0.80
CA LEU A 254 14.15 -20.69 -0.36
C LEU A 254 14.00 -20.59 1.18
N LYS A 255 14.94 -21.15 1.95
CA LYS A 255 14.99 -20.99 3.42
C LYS A 255 15.50 -19.61 3.84
N VAL A 256 16.19 -18.87 2.96
CA VAL A 256 16.69 -17.53 3.28
C VAL A 256 15.53 -16.53 3.11
N PRO A 257 15.15 -15.79 4.17
CA PRO A 257 14.18 -14.73 4.03
C PRO A 257 14.71 -13.64 3.07
N PRO A 258 13.86 -13.05 2.19
CA PRO A 258 14.24 -12.04 1.19
C PRO A 258 15.00 -10.81 1.72
N TYR A 259 15.03 -10.62 3.03
CA TYR A 259 15.56 -9.43 3.68
C TYR A 259 16.81 -9.71 4.53
N ARG A 260 17.28 -10.97 4.52
CA ARG A 260 18.45 -11.43 5.30
C ARG A 260 19.58 -11.95 4.40
N TYR A 261 19.80 -11.27 3.27
CA TYR A 261 20.84 -11.66 2.32
C TYR A 261 22.28 -11.58 2.87
N LYS A 262 22.58 -10.74 3.88
CA LYS A 262 23.98 -10.43 4.23
C LYS A 262 24.64 -11.31 5.30
N ASN A 263 23.90 -11.90 6.26
CA ASN A 263 24.50 -12.56 7.45
C ASN A 263 23.83 -13.89 7.86
N HIS A 264 23.03 -14.52 7.00
CA HIS A 264 22.34 -15.77 7.38
C HIS A 264 23.30 -16.98 7.34
N PRO A 265 23.32 -17.87 8.36
CA PRO A 265 24.26 -19.00 8.41
C PRO A 265 24.09 -19.98 7.23
N VAL A 266 22.90 -20.03 6.64
CA VAL A 266 22.58 -20.89 5.48
C VAL A 266 23.32 -20.48 4.20
N TRP A 267 23.86 -19.26 4.10
CA TRP A 267 24.65 -18.85 2.93
C TRP A 267 25.91 -19.69 2.72
N GLN A 268 26.51 -20.20 3.79
CA GLN A 268 27.65 -21.12 3.68
C GLN A 268 27.21 -22.46 3.09
N GLU A 269 26.07 -23.02 3.53
CA GLU A 269 25.52 -24.25 2.95
C GLU A 269 25.20 -24.06 1.45
N ILE A 270 24.57 -22.92 1.09
CA ILE A 270 24.29 -22.61 -0.33
C ILE A 270 25.61 -22.56 -1.11
N LYS A 271 26.64 -21.88 -0.59
CA LYS A 271 27.96 -21.79 -1.24
C LYS A 271 28.55 -23.17 -1.50
N ASP A 272 28.57 -24.04 -0.50
CA ASP A 272 29.18 -25.35 -0.61
C ASP A 272 28.50 -26.20 -1.70
N TYR A 273 27.15 -26.20 -1.73
CA TYR A 273 26.38 -26.92 -2.75
C TYR A 273 26.52 -26.32 -4.15
N VAL A 274 26.56 -24.99 -4.29
CA VAL A 274 26.76 -24.32 -5.57
C VAL A 274 28.17 -24.58 -6.12
N GLN A 275 29.20 -24.55 -5.26
CA GLN A 275 30.56 -24.89 -5.66
C GLN A 275 30.68 -26.36 -6.08
N GLU A 276 30.02 -27.27 -5.37
CA GLU A 276 29.98 -28.67 -5.78
C GLU A 276 29.26 -28.85 -7.13
N TYR A 277 28.12 -28.19 -7.31
CA TYR A 277 27.38 -28.17 -8.58
C TYR A 277 28.25 -27.71 -9.74
N LEU A 278 28.96 -26.58 -9.59
CA LEU A 278 29.83 -26.04 -10.65
C LEU A 278 30.95 -27.01 -11.03
N ARG A 279 31.57 -27.69 -10.05
CA ARG A 279 32.60 -28.73 -10.32
C ARG A 279 32.02 -29.92 -11.09
N VAL A 280 30.80 -30.35 -10.78
CA VAL A 280 30.13 -31.45 -11.50
C VAL A 280 29.79 -31.02 -12.93
N ILE A 281 29.27 -29.81 -13.13
CA ILE A 281 28.99 -29.26 -14.46
C ILE A 281 30.24 -29.15 -15.32
N GLU A 282 31.38 -28.70 -14.75
CA GLU A 282 32.67 -28.65 -15.45
C GLU A 282 33.11 -30.04 -15.94
N GLN A 283 32.86 -31.10 -15.16
CA GLN A 283 33.18 -32.48 -15.55
C GLN A 283 32.28 -33.03 -16.66
N ILE A 284 31.04 -32.55 -16.76
CA ILE A 284 30.08 -32.97 -17.81
C ILE A 284 30.51 -32.44 -19.20
N GLN A 285 31.40 -31.42 -19.26
CA GLN A 285 31.88 -30.80 -20.51
C GLN A 285 30.76 -30.26 -21.41
N ARG A 286 29.64 -29.85 -20.80
CA ARG A 286 28.45 -29.27 -21.45
C ARG A 286 28.43 -27.75 -21.22
N PRO A 287 28.94 -26.93 -22.17
CA PRO A 287 29.02 -25.47 -21.99
C PRO A 287 27.65 -24.80 -21.91
N ASP A 288 26.60 -25.43 -22.43
CA ASP A 288 25.20 -25.02 -22.31
C ASP A 288 24.70 -25.09 -20.86
N LEU A 289 25.02 -26.16 -20.13
CA LEU A 289 24.64 -26.29 -18.72
C LEU A 289 25.42 -25.31 -17.83
N MET A 290 26.67 -25.02 -18.19
CA MET A 290 27.51 -24.05 -17.51
C MET A 290 26.99 -22.62 -17.72
N ALA A 291 26.65 -22.22 -18.94
CA ALA A 291 26.04 -20.91 -19.20
C ALA A 291 24.68 -20.74 -18.49
N ASN A 292 23.83 -21.77 -18.50
CA ASN A 292 22.53 -21.73 -17.83
C ASN A 292 22.63 -21.72 -16.29
N SER A 293 23.79 -22.05 -15.71
CA SER A 293 23.99 -22.03 -14.25
C SER A 293 23.94 -20.63 -13.65
N ILE A 294 24.35 -19.60 -14.41
CA ILE A 294 24.33 -18.22 -13.92
C ILE A 294 22.90 -17.71 -13.72
N LEU A 295 21.95 -18.18 -14.53
CA LEU A 295 20.54 -17.83 -14.38
C LEU A 295 19.94 -18.38 -13.07
N ARG A 296 20.53 -19.45 -12.53
CA ARG A 296 20.10 -20.09 -11.27
C ARG A 296 20.82 -19.52 -10.05
N PHE A 297 22.13 -19.31 -10.17
CA PHE A 297 23.00 -18.98 -9.04
C PHE A 297 23.66 -17.61 -9.13
N GLY A 298 23.32 -16.78 -10.13
CA GLY A 298 23.97 -15.50 -10.35
C GLY A 298 23.88 -14.58 -9.13
N GLU A 299 22.67 -14.41 -8.59
CA GLU A 299 22.45 -13.67 -7.34
C GLU A 299 23.28 -14.23 -6.17
N VAL A 300 23.27 -15.57 -6.01
CA VAL A 300 24.02 -16.25 -4.95
C VAL A 300 25.52 -15.96 -5.07
N LEU A 301 26.08 -16.02 -6.28
CA LEU A 301 27.49 -15.79 -6.53
C LEU A 301 27.90 -14.32 -6.26
N VAL A 302 27.03 -13.36 -6.60
CA VAL A 302 27.21 -11.94 -6.21
C VAL A 302 27.27 -11.81 -4.69
N TYR A 303 26.35 -12.44 -3.97
CA TYR A 303 26.32 -12.38 -2.51
C TYR A 303 27.54 -13.02 -1.84
N LEU A 304 28.08 -14.09 -2.42
CA LEU A 304 29.24 -14.80 -1.89
C LEU A 304 30.58 -14.10 -2.15
N GLN A 305 30.56 -12.94 -2.82
CA GLN A 305 31.73 -12.11 -3.16
C GLN A 305 32.82 -12.83 -3.98
N ASP A 306 32.49 -13.93 -4.65
CA ASP A 306 33.40 -14.61 -5.58
C ASP A 306 33.31 -13.97 -6.98
N LEU A 307 33.70 -12.69 -7.02
CA LEU A 307 33.46 -11.81 -8.17
C LEU A 307 34.22 -12.25 -9.43
N GLU A 308 35.38 -12.88 -9.27
CA GLU A 308 36.19 -13.36 -10.40
C GLU A 308 35.53 -14.57 -11.08
N GLN A 309 35.08 -15.56 -10.31
CA GLN A 309 34.37 -16.71 -10.88
C GLN A 309 33.03 -16.29 -11.50
N PHE A 310 32.30 -15.38 -10.82
CA PHE A 310 31.04 -14.85 -11.31
C PHE A 310 31.19 -14.07 -12.63
N LYS A 311 32.16 -13.15 -12.72
CA LYS A 311 32.44 -12.38 -13.95
C LYS A 311 32.83 -13.29 -15.11
N CYS A 312 33.64 -14.32 -14.86
CA CYS A 312 34.02 -15.30 -15.88
C CYS A 312 32.80 -16.07 -16.41
N LEU A 313 31.94 -16.57 -15.53
CA LEU A 313 30.72 -17.27 -15.90
C LEU A 313 29.76 -16.36 -16.68
N ALA A 314 29.60 -15.11 -16.25
CA ALA A 314 28.75 -14.13 -16.93
C ALA A 314 29.24 -13.83 -18.34
N GLN A 315 30.56 -13.65 -18.51
CA GLN A 315 31.15 -13.41 -19.83
C GLN A 315 30.96 -14.61 -20.77
N GLN A 316 31.08 -15.84 -20.26
CA GLN A 316 30.80 -17.05 -21.03
C GLN A 316 29.33 -17.15 -21.42
N ALA A 317 28.41 -16.84 -20.51
CA ALA A 317 26.97 -16.83 -20.76
C ALA A 317 26.60 -15.83 -21.87
N VAL A 318 27.13 -14.59 -21.83
CA VAL A 318 26.91 -13.58 -22.88
C VAL A 318 27.25 -14.15 -24.26
N THR A 319 28.45 -14.72 -24.43
CA THR A 319 28.88 -15.24 -25.74
C THR A 319 27.99 -16.36 -26.27
N ARG A 320 27.34 -17.12 -25.38
CA ARG A 320 26.49 -18.24 -25.73
C ARG A 320 25.06 -17.81 -26.01
N HIS A 321 24.44 -17.05 -25.11
CA HIS A 321 23.08 -16.57 -25.29
C HIS A 321 22.97 -15.60 -26.48
N GLU A 322 24.03 -14.87 -26.81
CA GLU A 322 24.13 -14.11 -28.06
C GLU A 322 24.15 -15.04 -29.29
N ALA A 323 24.94 -16.13 -29.27
CA ALA A 323 24.98 -17.11 -30.35
C ALA A 323 23.68 -17.92 -30.51
N GLU A 324 22.96 -18.14 -29.42
CA GLU A 324 21.68 -18.86 -29.38
C GLU A 324 20.46 -17.96 -29.66
N ASN A 325 20.68 -16.65 -29.86
CA ASN A 325 19.63 -15.64 -30.06
C ASN A 325 18.57 -15.65 -28.95
N LYS A 326 19.05 -15.62 -27.71
CA LYS A 326 18.28 -15.59 -26.46
C LYS A 326 18.35 -14.20 -25.83
N PRO A 327 17.52 -13.22 -26.26
CA PRO A 327 17.68 -11.82 -25.90
C PRO A 327 17.40 -11.55 -24.42
N ILE A 328 16.43 -12.26 -23.87
CA ILE A 328 16.10 -12.28 -22.45
C ILE A 328 17.29 -12.73 -21.59
N GLU A 329 17.86 -13.87 -22.01
CA GLU A 329 19.10 -14.53 -21.64
C GLU A 329 20.21 -13.52 -21.42
N LEU A 330 20.49 -12.88 -22.54
CA LEU A 330 21.56 -11.92 -22.75
C LEU A 330 21.39 -10.65 -21.92
N ALA A 331 20.16 -10.14 -21.76
CA ALA A 331 19.92 -8.98 -20.90
C ALA A 331 20.24 -9.27 -19.43
N ARG A 332 19.96 -10.48 -18.94
CA ARG A 332 20.33 -10.90 -17.58
C ARG A 332 21.84 -11.05 -17.42
N ASP A 333 22.51 -11.62 -18.41
CA ASP A 333 23.97 -11.75 -18.36
C ASP A 333 24.67 -10.39 -18.31
N TYR A 334 24.18 -9.40 -19.08
CA TYR A 334 24.64 -8.02 -18.97
C TYR A 334 24.30 -7.38 -17.61
N GLY A 335 23.12 -7.69 -17.05
CA GLY A 335 22.75 -7.30 -15.69
C GLY A 335 23.74 -7.80 -14.65
N PHE A 336 24.10 -9.08 -14.71
CA PHE A 336 25.09 -9.70 -13.84
C PHE A 336 26.48 -9.05 -13.97
N LEU A 337 26.93 -8.75 -15.19
CA LEU A 337 28.17 -8.00 -15.40
C LEU A 337 28.11 -6.58 -14.82
N ALA A 338 26.95 -5.91 -14.92
CA ALA A 338 26.73 -4.59 -14.34
C ALA A 338 26.78 -4.61 -12.81
N GLU A 339 26.19 -5.63 -12.18
CA GLU A 339 26.26 -5.85 -10.73
C GLU A 339 27.70 -6.11 -10.27
N ALA A 340 28.43 -6.99 -10.97
CA ALA A 340 29.83 -7.26 -10.66
C ALA A 340 30.68 -5.98 -10.73
N ALA A 341 30.52 -5.20 -11.80
CA ALA A 341 31.21 -3.93 -11.98
C ALA A 341 30.81 -2.88 -10.92
N MET A 342 29.54 -2.86 -10.50
CA MET A 342 29.06 -2.00 -9.42
C MET A 342 29.72 -2.34 -8.08
N VAL A 343 29.88 -3.62 -7.76
CA VAL A 343 30.55 -4.07 -6.52
C VAL A 343 32.05 -3.76 -6.57
N GLN A 344 32.68 -3.82 -7.73
CA GLN A 344 34.09 -3.44 -7.95
C GLN A 344 34.32 -1.92 -8.03
N GLU A 345 33.27 -1.09 -7.88
CA GLU A 345 33.31 0.37 -8.05
C GLU A 345 33.80 0.83 -9.44
N CYS A 346 33.71 -0.04 -10.45
CA CYS A 346 34.03 0.25 -11.85
C CYS A 346 32.82 0.93 -12.52
N TRP A 347 32.50 2.17 -12.13
CA TRP A 347 31.27 2.87 -12.51
C TRP A 347 31.05 3.00 -14.02
N ASN A 348 32.11 3.17 -14.82
CA ASN A 348 32.00 3.23 -16.28
C ASN A 348 31.57 1.89 -16.89
N GLU A 349 32.13 0.77 -16.43
CA GLU A 349 31.74 -0.57 -16.88
C GLU A 349 30.30 -0.89 -16.45
N ALA A 350 29.96 -0.59 -15.20
CA ALA A 350 28.62 -0.79 -14.66
C ALA A 350 27.57 -0.02 -15.47
N ASN A 351 27.86 1.24 -15.82
CA ASN A 351 26.99 2.07 -16.66
C ASN A 351 26.78 1.45 -18.05
N GLN A 352 27.85 1.04 -18.72
CA GLN A 352 27.80 0.43 -20.05
C GLN A 352 27.04 -0.90 -20.06
N PHE A 353 27.28 -1.78 -19.09
CA PHE A 353 26.60 -3.06 -19.02
C PHE A 353 25.11 -2.90 -18.69
N ALA A 354 24.75 -2.00 -17.77
CA ALA A 354 23.35 -1.71 -17.44
C ALA A 354 22.59 -1.12 -18.65
N GLN A 355 23.23 -0.23 -19.43
CA GLN A 355 22.65 0.30 -20.67
C GLN A 355 22.41 -0.81 -21.70
N LYS A 356 23.40 -1.68 -21.93
CA LYS A 356 23.26 -2.83 -22.84
C LYS A 356 22.11 -3.76 -22.42
N ALA A 357 21.98 -4.04 -21.13
CA ALA A 357 20.88 -4.86 -20.62
C ALA A 357 19.51 -4.23 -20.95
N LEU A 358 19.35 -2.92 -20.74
CA LEU A 358 18.10 -2.19 -21.06
C LEU A 358 17.83 -2.11 -22.57
N GLU A 359 18.87 -1.93 -23.39
CA GLU A 359 18.75 -1.92 -24.86
C GLU A 359 18.24 -3.25 -25.39
N VAL A 360 18.83 -4.37 -24.95
CA VAL A 360 18.39 -5.72 -25.34
C VAL A 360 16.94 -5.98 -24.92
N LEU A 361 16.53 -5.53 -23.74
CA LEU A 361 15.14 -5.62 -23.29
C LEU A 361 14.18 -4.78 -24.12
N SER A 362 14.59 -3.58 -24.55
CA SER A 362 13.73 -2.69 -25.35
C SER A 362 13.35 -3.25 -26.72
N ILE A 363 14.19 -4.14 -27.26
CA ILE A 363 14.02 -4.77 -28.58
C ILE A 363 13.11 -6.02 -28.50
N THR A 364 12.90 -6.58 -27.30
CA THR A 364 12.15 -7.83 -27.10
C THR A 364 10.65 -7.55 -26.90
N PRO A 365 9.72 -8.15 -27.68
CA PRO A 365 8.30 -7.94 -27.48
C PRO A 365 7.84 -8.45 -26.11
N ARG A 366 7.07 -7.63 -25.37
CA ARG A 366 6.42 -8.02 -24.11
C ARG A 366 5.43 -9.16 -24.37
N ILE A 367 5.82 -10.40 -24.10
CA ILE A 367 4.89 -11.54 -24.12
C ILE A 367 4.05 -11.47 -22.84
N LEU A 368 2.86 -10.86 -22.94
CA LEU A 368 1.82 -10.92 -21.92
C LEU A 368 0.86 -12.07 -22.28
N SER A 369 0.84 -13.15 -21.49
CA SER A 369 -0.34 -13.99 -21.23
C SER A 369 -0.01 -15.15 -20.26
N PRO A 370 -0.57 -15.20 -19.04
CA PRO A 370 -0.88 -16.46 -18.40
C PRO A 370 -2.21 -16.95 -18.98
N GLY A 371 -2.15 -17.76 -20.03
CA GLY A 371 -3.31 -18.50 -20.51
C GLY A 371 -3.76 -19.48 -19.43
N SER A 372 -5.04 -19.41 -19.08
CA SER A 372 -5.77 -20.30 -18.20
C SER A 372 -5.51 -21.78 -18.50
N SER A 373 -4.58 -22.38 -17.78
CA SER A 373 -4.35 -23.81 -17.73
C SER A 373 -4.01 -24.16 -16.29
N GLY A 374 -4.81 -25.01 -15.64
CA GLY A 374 -4.61 -25.44 -14.25
C GLY A 374 -3.39 -26.37 -14.08
N VAL A 375 -2.22 -25.93 -14.56
CA VAL A 375 -0.97 -26.68 -14.53
C VAL A 375 -0.12 -26.13 -13.38
N VAL A 376 0.14 -26.95 -12.36
CA VAL A 376 0.91 -26.53 -11.18
C VAL A 376 2.42 -26.49 -11.48
N TYR A 377 2.88 -27.27 -12.45
CA TYR A 377 4.24 -27.23 -12.98
C TYR A 377 4.17 -27.32 -14.51
N GLN A 378 4.11 -26.21 -15.21
CA GLN A 378 5.04 -26.06 -16.32
C GLN A 378 6.16 -25.26 -15.68
N LEU A 379 7.42 -25.71 -15.79
CA LEU A 379 8.47 -24.70 -15.86
C LEU A 379 8.00 -23.83 -17.03
N PRO A 380 7.50 -22.59 -16.81
CA PRO A 380 7.52 -21.68 -17.92
C PRO A 380 8.98 -21.73 -18.37
N ASP A 381 9.19 -21.74 -19.68
CA ASP A 381 10.49 -21.39 -20.24
C ASP A 381 11.09 -20.34 -19.31
N LYS A 382 12.27 -20.62 -18.72
CA LYS A 382 12.84 -20.01 -17.49
C LYS A 382 12.97 -18.46 -17.54
N SER A 383 12.44 -17.88 -18.59
CA SER A 383 12.34 -16.52 -19.10
C SER A 383 10.99 -15.80 -18.86
N VAL A 384 9.87 -16.44 -18.46
CA VAL A 384 8.55 -15.74 -18.56
C VAL A 384 8.04 -15.07 -17.26
N LEU A 385 8.69 -15.25 -16.11
CA LEU A 385 8.29 -14.54 -14.89
C LEU A 385 9.07 -13.22 -14.74
N LEU A 386 8.41 -12.15 -15.21
CA LEU A 386 8.63 -10.72 -14.89
C LEU A 386 10.07 -10.20 -15.09
N TYR A 387 10.38 -9.70 -16.30
CA TYR A 387 11.49 -8.75 -16.46
C TYR A 387 11.18 -7.51 -15.65
N ASP A 388 11.85 -7.35 -14.51
CA ASP A 388 11.87 -6.09 -13.79
C ASP A 388 13.16 -5.31 -14.16
N PRO A 389 13.10 -4.33 -15.08
CA PRO A 389 14.25 -3.49 -15.40
C PRO A 389 14.66 -2.57 -14.24
N SER A 390 13.94 -2.57 -13.11
CA SER A 390 14.24 -1.73 -11.94
C SER A 390 15.68 -1.92 -11.44
N LEU A 391 16.21 -3.14 -11.49
CA LEU A 391 17.59 -3.43 -11.07
C LEU A 391 18.61 -2.72 -11.96
N TYR A 392 18.42 -2.79 -13.29
CA TYR A 392 19.35 -2.19 -14.24
C TYR A 392 19.27 -0.67 -14.20
N LEU A 393 18.05 -0.12 -14.05
CA LEU A 393 17.83 1.31 -13.84
C LEU A 393 18.47 1.79 -12.53
N PHE A 394 18.40 0.99 -11.46
CA PHE A 394 19.05 1.27 -10.18
C PHE A 394 20.58 1.30 -10.30
N ILE A 395 21.19 0.29 -10.93
CA ILE A 395 22.64 0.25 -11.18
C ILE A 395 23.07 1.43 -12.06
N LEU A 396 22.30 1.72 -13.12
CA LEU A 396 22.54 2.84 -14.01
C LEU A 396 22.52 4.16 -13.24
N ALA A 397 21.48 4.40 -12.43
CA ALA A 397 21.38 5.61 -11.63
C ALA A 397 22.52 5.76 -10.62
N LYS A 398 22.91 4.68 -9.94
CA LYS A 398 24.02 4.71 -8.98
C LYS A 398 25.36 5.01 -9.67
N SER A 399 25.59 4.43 -10.86
CA SER A 399 26.77 4.73 -11.67
C SER A 399 26.79 6.18 -12.15
N GLN A 400 25.66 6.71 -12.63
CA GLN A 400 25.51 8.10 -13.07
C GLN A 400 25.75 9.09 -11.94
N GLN A 401 25.21 8.83 -10.75
CA GLN A 401 25.45 9.65 -9.57
C GLN A 401 26.94 9.69 -9.20
N SER A 402 27.61 8.54 -9.26
CA SER A 402 29.05 8.44 -8.95
C SER A 402 29.92 9.14 -10.01
N LEU A 403 29.40 9.30 -11.24
CA LEU A 403 30.02 10.05 -12.33
C LEU A 403 29.65 11.55 -12.33
N GLY A 404 28.80 12.01 -11.41
CA GLY A 404 28.40 13.42 -11.27
C GLY A 404 27.12 13.83 -12.04
N HIS A 405 26.42 12.89 -12.67
CA HIS A 405 25.19 13.11 -13.45
C HIS A 405 23.93 12.92 -12.57
N SER A 406 23.68 13.87 -11.66
CA SER A 406 22.60 13.75 -10.66
C SER A 406 21.17 13.81 -11.24
N PRO A 407 20.85 14.68 -12.22
CA PRO A 407 19.50 14.72 -12.83
C PRO A 407 19.12 13.40 -13.52
N GLU A 408 20.06 12.80 -14.26
CA GLU A 408 19.87 11.52 -14.94
C GLU A 408 19.67 10.38 -13.95
N ALA A 409 20.41 10.40 -12.83
CA ALA A 409 20.26 9.41 -11.76
C ALA A 409 18.86 9.46 -11.14
N ILE A 410 18.33 10.65 -10.82
CA ILE A 410 16.97 10.81 -10.29
C ILE A 410 15.93 10.31 -11.28
N LEU A 411 16.06 10.66 -12.57
CA LEU A 411 15.13 10.23 -13.61
C LEU A 411 15.08 8.70 -13.74
N ASN A 412 16.24 8.03 -13.73
CA ASN A 412 16.31 6.58 -13.79
C ASN A 412 15.76 5.89 -12.54
N LEU A 413 15.95 6.47 -11.35
CA LEU A 413 15.36 5.94 -10.10
C LEU A 413 13.85 6.11 -10.06
N GLU A 414 13.33 7.22 -10.57
CA GLU A 414 11.89 7.45 -10.69
C GLU A 414 11.25 6.43 -11.65
N GLU A 415 11.93 6.11 -12.75
CA GLU A 415 11.49 5.05 -13.64
C GLU A 415 11.61 3.66 -12.98
N ALA A 416 12.70 3.39 -12.26
CA ALA A 416 12.88 2.16 -11.48
C ALA A 416 11.77 2.00 -10.43
N ARG A 417 11.32 3.09 -9.81
CA ARG A 417 10.22 3.11 -8.83
C ARG A 417 8.86 2.79 -9.46
N LYS A 418 8.63 3.20 -10.71
CA LYS A 418 7.37 2.96 -11.44
C LYS A 418 7.27 1.54 -11.99
N VAL A 419 8.38 1.03 -12.52
CA VAL A 419 8.41 -0.32 -13.11
C VAL A 419 8.63 -1.39 -12.05
N GLY A 420 9.42 -1.06 -11.02
CA GLY A 420 9.70 -1.95 -9.91
C GLY A 420 8.48 -2.23 -9.06
N SER A 421 8.36 -3.46 -8.59
CA SER A 421 7.30 -3.87 -7.67
C SER A 421 7.89 -4.29 -6.32
N PRO A 422 7.40 -3.73 -5.19
CA PRO A 422 7.75 -4.23 -3.86
C PRO A 422 7.38 -5.71 -3.67
N GLU A 423 6.48 -6.25 -4.49
CA GLU A 423 6.11 -7.65 -4.40
C GLU A 423 7.24 -8.55 -4.95
N CYS A 424 7.90 -8.15 -6.04
CA CYS A 424 8.89 -8.97 -6.74
C CYS A 424 10.24 -9.05 -6.00
N ASP A 425 10.81 -7.87 -5.72
CA ASP A 425 12.04 -7.70 -4.94
C ASP A 425 11.89 -6.46 -4.03
N PRO A 426 11.36 -6.65 -2.82
CA PRO A 426 11.19 -5.55 -1.88
C PRO A 426 12.52 -5.00 -1.34
N GLN A 427 13.62 -5.76 -1.33
CA GLN A 427 14.91 -5.21 -0.88
C GLN A 427 15.44 -4.20 -1.91
N LEU A 428 15.45 -4.57 -3.19
CA LEU A 428 15.81 -3.67 -4.28
C LEU A 428 14.90 -2.44 -4.29
N TYR A 429 13.58 -2.63 -4.12
CA TYR A 429 12.64 -1.52 -4.07
C TYR A 429 12.94 -0.55 -2.91
N LEU A 430 13.26 -1.09 -1.73
CA LEU A 430 13.65 -0.28 -0.57
C LEU A 430 14.98 0.45 -0.81
N ASP A 431 15.94 -0.18 -1.50
CA ASP A 431 17.21 0.43 -1.88
C ASP A 431 17.00 1.57 -2.90
N ILE A 432 16.12 1.40 -3.89
CA ILE A 432 15.70 2.45 -4.84
C ILE A 432 15.11 3.64 -4.06
N LEU A 433 14.15 3.40 -3.17
CA LEU A 433 13.54 4.47 -2.37
C LEU A 433 14.56 5.15 -1.45
N CYS A 434 15.45 4.38 -0.81
CA CYS A 434 16.48 4.94 0.05
C CYS A 434 17.42 5.86 -0.73
N TYR A 435 17.83 5.46 -1.93
CA TYR A 435 18.73 6.27 -2.75
C TYR A 435 18.01 7.51 -3.32
N LEU A 436 16.77 7.36 -3.78
CA LEU A 436 15.94 8.46 -4.27
C LEU A 436 15.67 9.49 -3.17
N GLN A 437 15.36 9.05 -1.95
CA GLN A 437 15.22 9.93 -0.77
C GLN A 437 16.49 10.77 -0.55
N LYS A 438 17.66 10.12 -0.60
CA LYS A 438 18.95 10.80 -0.39
C LYS A 438 19.19 11.88 -1.44
N LEU A 439 18.91 11.60 -2.71
CA LEU A 439 19.10 12.56 -3.80
C LEU A 439 18.13 13.74 -3.68
N TYR A 440 16.84 13.51 -3.42
CA TYR A 440 15.90 14.61 -3.21
C TYR A 440 16.26 15.50 -2.03
N PHE A 441 16.76 14.91 -0.94
CA PHE A 441 17.22 15.68 0.21
C PHE A 441 18.45 16.53 -0.13
N GLN A 442 19.36 16.04 -0.97
CA GLN A 442 20.54 16.79 -1.44
C GLN A 442 20.17 17.94 -2.38
N GLU A 443 19.16 17.75 -3.25
CA GLU A 443 18.59 18.77 -4.13
C GLU A 443 17.65 19.76 -3.40
N LYS A 444 17.53 19.67 -2.07
CA LYS A 444 16.65 20.48 -1.21
C LYS A 444 15.14 20.33 -1.48
N ASP A 445 14.73 19.28 -2.20
CA ASP A 445 13.31 18.94 -2.36
C ASP A 445 12.86 18.09 -1.16
N TYR A 446 12.78 18.74 0.01
CA TYR A 446 12.54 18.09 1.29
C TYR A 446 11.17 17.39 1.36
N LEU A 447 10.14 17.96 0.72
CA LEU A 447 8.81 17.37 0.71
C LEU A 447 8.82 16.03 -0.04
N LYS A 448 9.39 15.96 -1.25
CA LYS A 448 9.51 14.68 -1.97
C LYS A 448 10.39 13.69 -1.22
N ALA A 449 11.51 14.14 -0.65
CA ALA A 449 12.37 13.28 0.16
C ALA A 449 11.58 12.66 1.33
N PHE A 450 10.72 13.44 1.98
CA PHE A 450 9.88 12.97 3.06
C PHE A 450 8.79 11.99 2.58
N GLU A 451 8.10 12.27 1.46
CA GLU A 451 7.13 11.35 0.86
C GLU A 451 7.75 9.98 0.53
N ILE A 452 8.96 9.98 -0.05
CA ILE A 452 9.71 8.74 -0.31
C ILE A 452 10.09 8.02 0.99
N LYS A 453 10.49 8.75 2.04
CA LYS A 453 10.76 8.19 3.38
C LYS A 453 9.54 7.46 3.93
N GLN A 454 8.36 8.08 3.83
CA GLN A 454 7.11 7.48 4.28
C GLN A 454 6.73 6.26 3.46
N GLN A 455 6.89 6.32 2.14
CA GLN A 455 6.66 5.18 1.26
C GLN A 455 7.57 4.01 1.66
N ARG A 456 8.85 4.27 1.93
CA ARG A 456 9.81 3.27 2.38
C ARG A 456 9.38 2.62 3.69
N GLN A 457 9.08 3.42 4.70
CA GLN A 457 8.62 2.92 6.01
C GLN A 457 7.30 2.13 5.91
N SER A 458 6.38 2.58 5.05
CA SER A 458 5.13 1.87 4.78
C SER A 458 5.37 0.49 4.16
N ILE A 459 6.36 0.36 3.28
CA ILE A 459 6.73 -0.92 2.66
C ILE A 459 7.46 -1.80 3.66
N GLU A 460 8.41 -1.25 4.42
CA GLU A 460 9.07 -1.97 5.52
C GLU A 460 8.02 -2.54 6.49
N GLN A 461 6.98 -1.78 6.83
CA GLN A 461 5.88 -2.24 7.68
C GLN A 461 5.08 -3.36 7.03
N GLN A 462 4.62 -3.16 5.78
CA GLN A 462 3.76 -4.13 5.08
C GLN A 462 4.43 -5.51 4.93
N TYR A 463 5.76 -5.52 4.79
CA TYR A 463 6.57 -6.74 4.69
C TYR A 463 7.17 -7.21 6.02
N GLY A 464 6.81 -6.57 7.13
CA GLY A 464 7.21 -6.98 8.48
C GLY A 464 8.69 -6.72 8.81
N LEU A 465 9.37 -5.80 8.13
CA LEU A 465 10.75 -5.36 8.41
C LEU A 465 10.82 -4.26 9.46
N ARG A 466 9.71 -3.57 9.69
CA ARG A 466 9.59 -2.52 10.69
C ARG A 466 8.63 -2.97 11.79
N ALA A 467 9.10 -2.98 13.04
CA ALA A 467 8.28 -3.32 14.21
C ALA A 467 7.44 -2.13 14.67
N PHE A 468 8.00 -0.92 14.58
CA PHE A 468 7.40 0.29 15.14
C PHE A 468 7.29 1.39 14.08
N ILE A 469 6.10 1.96 13.93
CA ILE A 469 5.74 2.88 12.85
C ILE A 469 5.84 4.34 13.30
N GLY A 470 6.04 4.59 14.60
CA GLY A 470 6.09 5.94 15.16
C GLY A 470 4.69 6.54 15.28
N ALA A 471 4.56 7.82 14.96
CA ALA A 471 3.26 8.50 14.95
C ALA A 471 2.43 8.22 13.67
N GLY A 472 2.99 7.46 12.72
CA GLY A 472 2.31 7.04 11.50
C GLY A 472 1.18 6.03 11.72
N ARG A 473 0.38 5.80 10.66
CA ARG A 473 -0.79 4.91 10.70
C ARG A 473 -0.43 3.47 10.28
N ILE A 474 -1.00 2.49 10.98
CA ILE A 474 -0.82 1.05 10.70
C ILE A 474 -1.62 0.66 9.45
N LYS A 475 -0.94 0.13 8.43
CA LYS A 475 -1.58 -0.48 7.23
C LYS A 475 -1.68 -2.01 7.32
N SER A 476 -2.54 -2.60 6.49
CA SER A 476 -2.70 -4.05 6.32
C SER A 476 -1.42 -4.72 5.79
N GLN A 477 -1.15 -5.96 6.20
CA GLN A 477 0.06 -6.69 5.79
C GLN A 477 -0.06 -7.20 4.35
N ARG A 478 1.03 -7.08 3.58
CA ARG A 478 1.17 -7.65 2.24
C ARG A 478 2.31 -8.66 2.22
N GLN A 479 2.11 -9.81 1.61
CA GLN A 479 3.18 -10.81 1.46
C GLN A 479 3.97 -10.55 0.18
N ALA A 480 5.29 -10.61 0.26
CA ALA A 480 6.17 -10.41 -0.90
C ALA A 480 6.00 -11.58 -1.86
N ARG A 481 5.71 -11.26 -3.12
CA ARG A 481 5.66 -12.18 -4.24
C ARG A 481 7.07 -12.43 -4.75
N LEU A 482 7.90 -13.08 -3.93
CA LEU A 482 9.25 -13.50 -4.33
C LEU A 482 9.20 -14.08 -5.75
N ALA A 483 9.81 -13.40 -6.73
CA ALA A 483 9.81 -13.82 -8.12
C ALA A 483 10.40 -15.24 -8.28
N LEU A 484 11.23 -15.69 -7.33
CA LEU A 484 11.78 -17.05 -7.25
C LEU A 484 10.90 -18.06 -6.48
N LYS A 485 9.90 -17.63 -5.70
CA LYS A 485 8.88 -18.55 -5.12
C LYS A 485 7.86 -19.02 -6.17
N GLN A 486 7.84 -18.42 -7.36
CA GLN A 486 6.83 -18.69 -8.38
C GLN A 486 7.03 -19.99 -9.19
N VAL A 487 8.06 -20.80 -8.90
CA VAL A 487 8.08 -22.18 -9.45
C VAL A 487 7.11 -23.10 -8.69
N VAL A 488 6.66 -22.72 -7.49
CA VAL A 488 5.83 -23.60 -6.63
C VAL A 488 4.37 -23.15 -6.51
N GLU A 489 4.04 -21.89 -6.83
CA GLU A 489 2.72 -21.31 -6.54
C GLU A 489 1.95 -20.83 -7.77
N THR A 490 1.55 -21.75 -8.65
CA THR A 490 0.31 -21.57 -9.43
C THR A 490 -0.94 -21.72 -8.56
N ARG A 491 -0.80 -22.08 -7.28
CA ARG A 491 -1.87 -22.04 -6.27
C ARG A 491 -2.13 -20.65 -5.65
N THR A 492 -1.34 -19.62 -5.99
CA THR A 492 -1.53 -18.27 -5.42
C THR A 492 -1.49 -17.17 -6.47
N ILE A 493 -2.34 -17.30 -7.52
CA ILE A 493 -3.01 -16.13 -8.11
C ILE A 493 -4.30 -15.83 -7.32
N ALA A 494 -4.39 -16.31 -6.07
CA ALA A 494 -5.43 -15.87 -5.16
C ALA A 494 -5.20 -14.38 -4.91
N SER A 495 -6.18 -13.57 -5.31
CA SER A 495 -6.43 -12.19 -4.88
C SER A 495 -5.55 -11.76 -3.73
N LEU A 496 -4.82 -10.65 -3.89
CA LEU A 496 -4.15 -9.87 -2.85
C LEU A 496 -5.01 -9.82 -1.57
N GLN A 497 -4.87 -10.80 -0.68
CA GLN A 497 -5.69 -10.89 0.52
C GLN A 497 -4.98 -10.09 1.61
N GLU A 498 -5.46 -8.86 1.81
CA GLU A 498 -5.09 -8.05 2.97
C GLU A 498 -5.33 -8.88 4.23
N SER A 499 -4.26 -9.19 4.97
CA SER A 499 -4.34 -9.92 6.24
C SER A 499 -4.25 -8.96 7.42
N VAL A 500 -4.78 -9.41 8.56
CA VAL A 500 -4.73 -8.66 9.81
C VAL A 500 -3.27 -8.32 10.11
N ALA A 501 -3.01 -7.03 10.32
CA ALA A 501 -1.69 -6.50 10.52
C ALA A 501 -1.01 -7.19 11.73
N PRO A 502 0.29 -7.55 11.63
CA PRO A 502 1.07 -8.15 12.70
C PRO A 502 0.95 -7.42 14.02
N GLU A 503 0.88 -6.10 13.98
CA GLU A 503 0.75 -5.22 15.13
C GLU A 503 -0.57 -5.42 15.85
N ILE A 504 -1.65 -5.71 15.13
CA ILE A 504 -2.96 -6.05 15.71
C ILE A 504 -2.97 -7.46 16.27
N THR A 505 -2.37 -8.40 15.52
CA THR A 505 -2.21 -9.79 15.97
C THR A 505 -1.39 -9.85 17.26
N ALA A 506 -0.34 -9.02 17.33
CA ALA A 506 0.62 -9.01 18.42
C ALA A 506 0.15 -8.22 19.65
N SER A 507 -0.73 -7.23 19.45
CA SER A 507 -1.09 -6.28 20.52
C SER A 507 -2.16 -6.75 21.50
N GLY A 508 -2.53 -8.05 21.48
CA GLY A 508 -3.74 -8.54 22.16
C GLY A 508 -5.05 -8.01 21.57
N ARG A 509 -4.97 -7.04 20.65
CA ARG A 509 -6.08 -6.45 19.88
C ARG A 509 -6.75 -7.44 18.93
N GLN A 510 -6.11 -8.56 18.64
CA GLN A 510 -6.75 -9.68 17.93
C GLN A 510 -8.04 -10.13 18.64
N LEU A 511 -8.03 -10.20 19.96
CA LEU A 511 -9.23 -10.52 20.75
C LEU A 511 -10.28 -9.42 20.61
N ASP A 512 -9.87 -8.14 20.51
CA ASP A 512 -10.80 -7.04 20.24
C ASP A 512 -11.43 -7.17 18.85
N VAL A 513 -10.65 -7.53 17.83
CA VAL A 513 -11.15 -7.81 16.47
C VAL A 513 -12.14 -8.97 16.48
N GLU A 514 -11.81 -10.07 17.14
CA GLU A 514 -12.68 -11.26 17.25
C GLU A 514 -14.00 -10.93 17.95
N ARG A 515 -13.96 -10.21 19.08
CA ARG A 515 -15.17 -9.74 19.78
C ARG A 515 -16.01 -8.79 18.94
N LEU A 516 -15.38 -7.90 18.17
CA LEU A 516 -16.09 -7.02 17.24
C LEU A 516 -16.75 -7.81 16.12
N ILE A 517 -16.08 -8.83 15.56
CA ILE A 517 -16.67 -9.73 14.56
C ILE A 517 -17.85 -10.52 15.13
N GLU A 518 -17.73 -11.02 16.37
CA GLU A 518 -18.84 -11.68 17.07
C GLU A 518 -20.03 -10.74 17.26
N LYS A 519 -19.79 -9.47 17.63
CA LYS A 519 -20.83 -8.44 17.69
C LYS A 519 -21.45 -8.17 16.32
N ILE A 520 -20.66 -8.08 15.25
CA ILE A 520 -21.15 -7.87 13.87
C ILE A 520 -21.96 -9.08 13.39
N ALA A 521 -21.63 -10.29 13.86
CA ALA A 521 -22.34 -11.52 13.51
C ALA A 521 -23.76 -11.56 14.08
N ARG A 522 -23.93 -11.04 15.29
CA ARG A 522 -25.19 -11.01 16.02
C ARG A 522 -26.24 -10.09 15.38
N ASN A 523 -27.48 -10.54 15.27
CA ASN A 523 -28.56 -9.76 14.64
C ASN A 523 -29.05 -8.58 15.49
N ASP A 524 -28.96 -8.70 16.82
CA ASP A 524 -29.36 -7.66 17.79
C ASP A 524 -28.37 -6.48 17.86
N CYS A 525 -27.12 -6.69 17.47
CA CYS A 525 -26.08 -5.66 17.46
C CYS A 525 -26.02 -4.98 16.08
N LYS A 526 -26.82 -3.94 15.87
CA LYS A 526 -26.90 -3.20 14.58
C LYS A 526 -25.92 -2.03 14.47
N LEU A 527 -25.70 -1.34 15.59
CA LEU A 527 -24.78 -0.23 15.74
C LEU A 527 -23.71 -0.59 16.75
N ILE A 528 -22.44 -0.30 16.43
CA ILE A 528 -21.30 -0.46 17.33
C ILE A 528 -20.56 0.87 17.43
N VAL A 529 -20.34 1.35 18.65
CA VAL A 529 -19.62 2.59 18.92
C VAL A 529 -18.29 2.24 19.59
N ILE A 530 -17.19 2.30 18.83
CA ILE A 530 -15.83 2.14 19.33
C ILE A 530 -15.39 3.47 19.91
N HIS A 531 -15.12 3.51 21.22
CA HIS A 531 -14.71 4.74 21.90
C HIS A 531 -13.47 4.54 22.77
N GLY A 532 -12.71 5.61 22.96
CA GLY A 532 -11.52 5.63 23.81
C GLY A 532 -10.80 6.97 23.72
N GLU A 533 -9.85 7.20 24.62
CA GLU A 533 -8.96 8.38 24.60
C GLU A 533 -8.25 8.52 23.24
N SER A 534 -7.70 9.71 22.94
CA SER A 534 -6.83 9.87 21.78
C SER A 534 -5.66 8.85 21.85
N GLY A 535 -5.17 8.34 20.72
CA GLY A 535 -3.95 7.51 20.67
C GLY A 535 -4.01 6.08 21.22
N VAL A 536 -5.17 5.61 21.69
CA VAL A 536 -5.36 4.22 22.13
C VAL A 536 -5.36 3.20 20.98
N GLY A 537 -5.26 3.66 19.73
CA GLY A 537 -5.18 2.82 18.53
C GLY A 537 -6.52 2.47 17.86
N LYS A 538 -7.55 3.31 17.98
CA LYS A 538 -8.87 3.09 17.36
C LYS A 538 -8.80 2.92 15.84
N SER A 539 -8.23 3.90 15.13
CA SER A 539 -8.04 3.82 13.68
C SER A 539 -7.16 2.64 13.27
N SER A 540 -6.12 2.32 14.06
CA SER A 540 -5.26 1.17 13.80
C SER A 540 -6.01 -0.16 13.92
N LEU A 541 -6.88 -0.31 14.94
CA LEU A 541 -7.75 -1.48 15.10
C LEU A 541 -8.71 -1.63 13.91
N VAL A 542 -9.28 -0.52 13.42
CA VAL A 542 -10.20 -0.53 12.28
C VAL A 542 -9.48 -0.88 10.98
N THR A 543 -8.45 -0.12 10.61
CA THR A 543 -7.77 -0.25 9.30
C THR A 543 -6.85 -1.45 9.23
N GLY A 544 -6.05 -1.71 10.27
CA GLY A 544 -5.10 -2.83 10.29
C GLY A 544 -5.70 -4.15 10.79
N GLY A 545 -6.84 -4.10 11.49
CA GLY A 545 -7.44 -5.26 12.13
C GLY A 545 -8.78 -5.67 11.54
N LEU A 546 -9.80 -4.86 11.81
CA LEU A 546 -11.19 -5.19 11.55
C LEU A 546 -11.50 -5.28 10.05
N VAL A 547 -11.11 -4.29 9.25
CA VAL A 547 -11.39 -4.29 7.80
C VAL A 547 -10.76 -5.50 7.10
N PRO A 548 -9.45 -5.82 7.27
CA PRO A 548 -8.86 -7.03 6.70
C PRO A 548 -9.56 -8.31 7.16
N ALA A 549 -9.88 -8.42 8.45
CA ALA A 549 -10.55 -9.60 8.99
C ALA A 549 -11.96 -9.80 8.41
N LEU A 550 -12.71 -8.71 8.17
CA LEU A 550 -14.03 -8.76 7.54
C LEU A 550 -13.96 -9.09 6.04
N LYS A 551 -12.92 -8.63 5.32
CA LYS A 551 -12.72 -9.01 3.90
C LYS A 551 -12.48 -10.52 3.73
N GLN A 552 -11.82 -11.15 4.72
CA GLN A 552 -11.42 -12.57 4.68
C GLN A 552 -12.46 -13.55 5.23
N LYS A 553 -13.33 -13.12 6.16
CA LYS A 553 -14.29 -14.02 6.82
C LYS A 553 -15.73 -13.76 6.34
N ALA A 554 -16.37 -14.80 5.80
CA ALA A 554 -17.82 -14.83 5.70
C ALA A 554 -18.44 -14.99 7.10
N ILE A 555 -19.55 -14.30 7.36
CA ILE A 555 -20.24 -14.35 8.65
C ILE A 555 -21.58 -15.06 8.44
N GLY A 556 -21.64 -16.33 8.86
CA GLY A 556 -22.80 -17.20 8.63
C GLY A 556 -22.88 -17.62 7.16
N THR A 557 -23.99 -17.29 6.50
CA THR A 557 -24.25 -17.58 5.07
C THR A 557 -23.97 -16.39 4.14
N SER A 558 -23.53 -15.25 4.69
CA SER A 558 -23.36 -14.00 3.96
C SER A 558 -21.89 -13.60 3.86
N ASP A 559 -21.48 -13.21 2.66
CA ASP A 559 -20.22 -12.52 2.44
C ASP A 559 -20.30 -11.10 3.03
N VAL A 560 -19.18 -10.64 3.58
CA VAL A 560 -19.11 -9.32 4.22
C VAL A 560 -18.43 -8.31 3.31
N LEU A 561 -19.01 -7.11 3.27
CA LEU A 561 -18.48 -5.95 2.54
C LEU A 561 -18.23 -4.79 3.50
N PRO A 562 -16.99 -4.59 3.97
CA PRO A 562 -16.64 -3.43 4.78
C PRO A 562 -16.45 -2.18 3.91
N VAL A 563 -17.12 -1.08 4.27
CA VAL A 563 -16.97 0.24 3.62
C VAL A 563 -16.44 1.22 4.66
N LEU A 564 -15.19 1.66 4.52
CA LEU A 564 -14.50 2.54 5.48
C LEU A 564 -14.49 3.98 4.99
N MET A 565 -15.10 4.88 5.76
CA MET A 565 -15.18 6.31 5.49
C MET A 565 -14.42 7.11 6.55
N ARG A 566 -13.69 8.14 6.09
CA ARG A 566 -12.86 9.02 6.94
C ARG A 566 -12.92 10.50 6.57
N VAL A 567 -13.42 10.83 5.39
CA VAL A 567 -13.46 12.21 4.89
C VAL A 567 -14.91 12.66 4.90
N TYR A 568 -15.22 13.69 5.69
CA TYR A 568 -16.60 14.13 5.92
C TYR A 568 -16.99 15.40 5.16
N THR A 569 -16.12 15.97 4.32
CA THR A 569 -16.38 17.21 3.56
C THR A 569 -17.64 17.16 2.69
N SER A 570 -17.92 16.00 2.11
CA SER A 570 -19.19 15.67 1.44
C SER A 570 -19.53 14.21 1.72
N TRP A 571 -20.18 13.95 2.85
CA TRP A 571 -20.38 12.57 3.31
C TRP A 571 -21.18 11.70 2.33
N VAL A 572 -22.14 12.29 1.60
CA VAL A 572 -22.96 11.58 0.61
C VAL A 572 -22.11 11.12 -0.57
N GLY A 573 -21.39 12.05 -1.22
CA GLY A 573 -20.59 11.74 -2.41
C GLY A 573 -19.43 10.79 -2.10
N GLU A 574 -18.78 10.97 -0.96
CA GLU A 574 -17.66 10.12 -0.54
C GLU A 574 -18.14 8.70 -0.18
N LEU A 575 -19.24 8.57 0.56
CA LEU A 575 -19.81 7.25 0.88
C LEU A 575 -20.25 6.51 -0.39
N GLY A 576 -20.86 7.24 -1.34
CA GLY A 576 -21.24 6.69 -2.64
C GLY A 576 -20.05 6.14 -3.42
N ARG A 577 -18.96 6.92 -3.53
CA ARG A 577 -17.71 6.50 -4.17
C ARG A 577 -17.12 5.25 -3.50
N LEU A 578 -16.98 5.25 -2.18
CA LEU A 578 -16.40 4.14 -1.41
C LEU A 578 -17.23 2.86 -1.52
N LEU A 579 -18.57 2.98 -1.59
CA LEU A 579 -19.45 1.82 -1.77
C LEU A 579 -19.26 1.17 -3.15
N VAL A 580 -19.12 1.98 -4.21
CA VAL A 580 -18.84 1.47 -5.57
C VAL A 580 -17.49 0.78 -5.63
N GLU A 581 -16.44 1.42 -5.09
CA GLU A 581 -15.09 0.84 -5.04
C GLU A 581 -15.07 -0.50 -4.30
N ALA A 582 -15.74 -0.59 -3.15
CA ALA A 582 -15.81 -1.82 -2.39
C ALA A 582 -16.55 -2.95 -3.15
N LEU A 583 -17.63 -2.62 -3.88
CA LEU A 583 -18.35 -3.59 -4.70
C LEU A 583 -17.53 -4.06 -5.91
N GLU A 584 -16.84 -3.14 -6.59
CA GLU A 584 -15.94 -3.46 -7.70
C GLU A 584 -14.76 -4.36 -7.23
N GLU A 585 -14.18 -4.11 -6.05
CA GLU A 585 -13.15 -4.98 -5.44
C GLU A 585 -13.64 -6.42 -5.22
N LYS A 586 -14.93 -6.61 -4.91
CA LYS A 586 -15.57 -7.94 -4.77
C LYS A 586 -15.94 -8.58 -6.11
N GLY A 587 -15.64 -7.94 -7.24
CA GLY A 587 -16.00 -8.41 -8.58
C GLY A 587 -17.48 -8.23 -8.90
N ILE A 588 -18.17 -7.36 -8.18
CA ILE A 588 -19.60 -7.09 -8.34
C ILE A 588 -19.75 -5.87 -9.23
N ASP A 589 -20.21 -6.08 -10.45
CA ASP A 589 -20.48 -4.97 -11.36
C ASP A 589 -21.71 -4.18 -10.88
N CYS A 590 -21.50 -2.88 -10.64
CA CYS A 590 -22.56 -1.92 -10.33
C CYS A 590 -23.14 -1.28 -11.60
N ARG A 591 -22.50 -1.52 -12.76
CA ARG A 591 -22.93 -1.06 -14.08
C ARG A 591 -23.97 -2.06 -14.57
N GLY A 592 -25.22 -1.62 -14.71
CA GLY A 592 -26.26 -2.44 -15.37
C GLY A 592 -25.93 -2.70 -16.85
N GLU A 593 -26.95 -2.84 -17.70
CA GLU A 593 -26.82 -3.08 -19.16
C GLU A 593 -26.09 -1.97 -19.97
N ARG A 594 -25.41 -1.00 -19.34
CA ARG A 594 -24.70 0.11 -20.01
C ARG A 594 -23.23 0.21 -19.55
N PRO A 595 -22.28 -0.35 -20.31
CA PRO A 595 -20.87 -0.46 -19.92
C PRO A 595 -20.06 0.86 -19.88
N PHE A 596 -20.61 1.98 -20.33
CA PHE A 596 -19.85 3.21 -20.62
C PHE A 596 -20.29 4.48 -19.86
N ALA A 597 -21.12 4.39 -18.82
CA ALA A 597 -21.47 5.53 -17.97
C ALA A 597 -20.92 5.35 -16.55
N PRO A 598 -20.27 6.38 -15.95
CA PRO A 598 -19.83 6.30 -14.55
C PRO A 598 -21.04 6.19 -13.62
N THR A 599 -21.05 5.18 -12.75
CA THR A 599 -22.12 4.96 -11.76
C THR A 599 -21.92 5.91 -10.58
N HIS A 600 -22.39 7.15 -10.72
CA HIS A 600 -22.28 8.15 -9.66
C HIS A 600 -23.42 7.98 -8.63
N LEU A 601 -23.10 7.50 -7.44
CA LEU A 601 -24.00 7.46 -6.28
C LEU A 601 -23.97 8.81 -5.55
N ASP A 602 -24.58 9.83 -6.14
CA ASP A 602 -24.48 11.23 -5.65
C ASP A 602 -25.63 11.65 -4.71
N SER A 603 -26.52 10.73 -4.31
CA SER A 603 -27.67 11.03 -3.45
C SER A 603 -27.91 9.97 -2.38
N GLU A 604 -28.48 10.38 -1.23
CA GLU A 604 -28.83 9.49 -0.12
C GLU A 604 -29.76 8.35 -0.57
N THR A 605 -30.74 8.66 -1.42
CA THR A 605 -31.69 7.69 -1.96
C THR A 605 -31.00 6.65 -2.84
N ALA A 606 -30.06 7.06 -3.69
CA ALA A 606 -29.32 6.13 -4.56
C ALA A 606 -28.44 5.18 -3.74
N ILE A 607 -27.77 5.69 -2.69
CA ILE A 607 -26.97 4.87 -1.77
C ILE A 607 -27.86 3.86 -1.05
N LEU A 608 -29.01 4.29 -0.51
CA LEU A 608 -29.96 3.41 0.16
C LEU A 608 -30.51 2.33 -0.76
N GLU A 609 -30.83 2.65 -2.01
CA GLU A 609 -31.27 1.67 -3.01
C GLU A 609 -30.17 0.64 -3.29
N GLN A 610 -28.93 1.06 -3.46
CA GLN A 610 -27.80 0.14 -3.67
C GLN A 610 -27.54 -0.77 -2.46
N VAL A 611 -27.65 -0.22 -1.26
CA VAL A 611 -27.53 -0.98 -0.01
C VAL A 611 -28.67 -2.02 0.10
N LYS A 612 -29.91 -1.65 -0.28
CA LYS A 612 -31.04 -2.59 -0.33
C LYS A 612 -30.85 -3.67 -1.41
N GLN A 613 -30.35 -3.34 -2.59
CA GLN A 613 -30.08 -4.33 -3.65
C GLN A 613 -29.06 -5.38 -3.19
N SER A 614 -28.11 -5.00 -2.33
CA SER A 614 -27.10 -5.91 -1.78
C SER A 614 -27.69 -7.00 -0.87
N GLU A 615 -28.88 -6.78 -0.28
CA GLU A 615 -29.62 -7.80 0.46
C GLU A 615 -30.01 -8.98 -0.43
N SER A 616 -30.44 -8.72 -1.67
CA SER A 616 -30.81 -9.76 -2.64
C SER A 616 -29.62 -10.63 -3.08
N ARG A 617 -28.39 -10.15 -2.87
CA ARG A 617 -27.13 -10.83 -3.21
C ARG A 617 -26.51 -11.56 -2.02
N ASN A 618 -27.23 -11.68 -0.89
CA ASN A 618 -26.71 -12.24 0.37
C ASN A 618 -25.45 -11.53 0.90
N LEU A 619 -25.29 -10.24 0.62
CA LEU A 619 -24.14 -9.44 1.08
C LEU A 619 -24.46 -8.69 2.37
N ARG A 620 -23.58 -8.83 3.36
CA ARG A 620 -23.61 -8.12 4.64
C ARG A 620 -22.73 -6.87 4.56
N ILE A 621 -23.36 -5.70 4.41
CA ILE A 621 -22.64 -4.42 4.36
C ILE A 621 -22.32 -3.94 5.78
N VAL A 622 -21.05 -3.62 6.04
CA VAL A 622 -20.58 -3.01 7.28
C VAL A 622 -20.06 -1.61 6.97
N LEU A 623 -20.85 -0.58 7.30
CA LEU A 623 -20.46 0.83 7.16
C LEU A 623 -19.63 1.25 8.37
N ILE A 624 -18.41 1.73 8.14
CA ILE A 624 -17.45 2.09 9.18
C ILE A 624 -17.09 3.57 9.02
N PHE A 625 -17.46 4.38 10.02
CA PHE A 625 -17.11 5.79 10.10
C PHE A 625 -16.01 5.96 11.14
N ASP A 626 -14.77 6.16 10.69
CA ASP A 626 -13.61 6.35 11.56
C ASP A 626 -13.29 7.84 11.77
N GLN A 627 -12.75 8.18 12.93
CA GLN A 627 -12.57 9.57 13.38
C GLN A 627 -13.88 10.39 13.28
N PHE A 628 -15.00 9.80 13.70
CA PHE A 628 -16.33 10.39 13.50
C PHE A 628 -16.49 11.75 14.23
N GLU A 629 -15.63 12.08 15.19
CA GLU A 629 -15.58 13.44 15.74
C GLU A 629 -15.40 14.53 14.66
N GLU A 630 -14.73 14.21 13.53
CA GLU A 630 -14.51 15.14 12.42
C GLU A 630 -15.81 15.59 11.74
N PHE A 631 -16.83 14.72 11.73
CA PHE A 631 -18.16 15.03 11.20
C PHE A 631 -18.78 16.25 11.89
N PHE A 632 -18.63 16.37 13.22
CA PHE A 632 -19.20 17.47 13.99
C PHE A 632 -18.51 18.81 13.73
N PHE A 633 -17.25 18.81 13.28
CA PHE A 633 -16.54 20.03 12.88
C PHE A 633 -16.95 20.50 11.49
N VAL A 634 -17.09 19.56 10.54
CA VAL A 634 -17.50 19.88 9.17
C VAL A 634 -18.96 20.36 9.12
N TYR A 635 -19.84 19.72 9.90
CA TYR A 635 -21.26 20.03 9.97
C TYR A 635 -21.64 20.55 11.37
N PRO A 636 -21.35 21.82 11.70
CA PRO A 636 -21.72 22.38 13.00
C PRO A 636 -23.22 22.66 13.14
N ASP A 637 -23.97 22.70 12.04
CA ASP A 637 -25.41 22.92 12.03
C ASP A 637 -26.18 21.64 12.46
N PRO A 638 -26.96 21.69 13.56
CA PRO A 638 -27.77 20.55 14.00
C PRO A 638 -28.72 19.97 12.94
N VAL A 639 -29.17 20.78 11.97
CA VAL A 639 -30.05 20.29 10.89
C VAL A 639 -29.30 19.29 9.99
N GLN A 640 -28.05 19.57 9.65
CA GLN A 640 -27.23 18.71 8.81
C GLN A 640 -26.78 17.44 9.57
N GLN A 641 -26.48 17.58 10.87
CA GLN A 641 -26.19 16.43 11.73
C GLN A 641 -27.39 15.48 11.82
N ARG A 642 -28.60 16.04 11.98
CA ARG A 642 -29.84 15.27 12.00
C ARG A 642 -30.09 14.52 10.69
N GLN A 643 -29.85 15.14 9.53
CA GLN A 643 -30.00 14.50 8.23
C GLN A 643 -29.12 13.24 8.11
N PHE A 644 -27.85 13.33 8.53
CA PHE A 644 -26.95 12.17 8.55
C PHE A 644 -27.47 11.06 9.47
N PHE A 645 -27.89 11.39 10.70
CA PHE A 645 -28.41 10.37 11.62
C PHE A 645 -29.73 9.77 11.14
N GLU A 646 -30.58 10.53 10.45
CA GLU A 646 -31.79 9.99 9.80
C GLU A 646 -31.41 8.94 8.75
N PHE A 647 -30.44 9.23 7.87
CA PHE A 647 -29.89 8.28 6.90
C PHE A 647 -29.29 7.02 7.56
N VAL A 648 -28.48 7.18 8.62
CA VAL A 648 -27.92 6.04 9.37
C VAL A 648 -29.05 5.17 9.95
N GLY A 649 -30.08 5.78 10.51
CA GLY A 649 -31.26 5.07 11.02
C GLY A 649 -31.98 4.27 9.93
N GLU A 650 -32.14 4.84 8.73
CA GLU A 650 -32.70 4.12 7.58
C GLU A 650 -31.83 2.93 7.15
N CYS A 651 -30.51 3.06 7.17
CA CYS A 651 -29.58 1.97 6.89
C CYS A 651 -29.71 0.84 7.93
N LEU A 652 -29.82 1.15 9.22
CA LEU A 652 -29.95 0.15 10.29
C LEU A 652 -31.22 -0.69 10.17
N ASN A 653 -32.28 -0.14 9.58
CA ASN A 653 -33.54 -0.85 9.32
C ASN A 653 -33.42 -1.93 8.22
N ILE A 654 -32.32 -1.93 7.44
CA ILE A 654 -32.02 -2.98 6.46
C ILE A 654 -31.37 -4.15 7.20
N LEU A 655 -31.88 -5.38 7.00
CA LEU A 655 -31.49 -6.55 7.82
C LEU A 655 -29.98 -6.88 7.77
N PRO A 656 -29.33 -6.96 6.60
CA PRO A 656 -27.90 -7.26 6.50
C PRO A 656 -26.96 -6.11 6.87
N VAL A 657 -27.44 -4.88 7.10
CA VAL A 657 -26.55 -3.73 7.31
C VAL A 657 -26.12 -3.61 8.76
N LYS A 658 -24.85 -3.27 8.96
CA LYS A 658 -24.22 -2.94 10.24
C LYS A 658 -23.50 -1.61 10.15
N VAL A 659 -23.52 -0.82 11.22
CA VAL A 659 -22.83 0.47 11.30
C VAL A 659 -21.85 0.48 12.46
N ILE A 660 -20.65 1.00 12.23
CA ILE A 660 -19.61 1.19 13.23
C ILE A 660 -19.20 2.66 13.25
N LEU A 661 -19.29 3.29 14.42
CA LEU A 661 -18.79 4.64 14.66
C LEU A 661 -17.54 4.55 15.56
N SER A 662 -16.41 5.06 15.10
CA SER A 662 -15.18 5.16 15.88
C SER A 662 -14.94 6.62 16.23
N LEU A 663 -14.99 6.96 17.52
CA LEU A 663 -14.84 8.34 18.00
C LEU A 663 -14.13 8.45 19.36
N ARG A 664 -13.71 9.66 19.72
CA ARG A 664 -13.17 9.98 21.05
C ARG A 664 -14.26 10.03 22.13
N GLU A 665 -13.89 9.66 23.36
CA GLU A 665 -14.84 9.65 24.50
C GLU A 665 -15.44 11.03 24.80
N ASP A 666 -14.65 12.09 24.63
CA ASP A 666 -15.08 13.49 24.84
C ASP A 666 -16.26 13.88 23.92
N TYR A 667 -16.44 13.20 22.78
CA TYR A 667 -17.46 13.48 21.77
C TYR A 667 -18.68 12.54 21.85
N LEU A 668 -18.71 11.61 22.81
CA LEU A 668 -19.85 10.69 22.98
C LEU A 668 -21.17 11.42 23.24
N HIS A 669 -21.12 12.62 23.84
CA HIS A 669 -22.31 13.39 24.14
C HIS A 669 -23.08 13.86 22.89
N TYR A 670 -22.41 14.06 21.75
CA TYR A 670 -23.06 14.39 20.48
C TYR A 670 -23.94 13.25 19.96
N LEU A 671 -23.59 11.99 20.27
CA LEU A 671 -24.38 10.83 19.85
C LEU A 671 -25.73 10.72 20.55
N LEU A 672 -25.96 11.45 21.65
CA LEU A 672 -27.26 11.47 22.35
C LEU A 672 -28.39 12.05 21.49
N GLU A 673 -28.08 12.76 20.41
CA GLU A 673 -29.09 13.20 19.46
C GLU A 673 -29.77 12.03 18.74
N CYS A 674 -29.06 10.90 18.56
CA CYS A 674 -29.60 9.67 17.98
C CYS A 674 -30.80 9.14 18.77
N ASP A 675 -30.78 9.26 20.11
CA ASP A 675 -31.84 8.75 20.98
C ASP A 675 -33.17 9.50 20.78
N ARG A 676 -33.13 10.68 20.15
CA ARG A 676 -34.30 11.52 19.87
C ARG A 676 -34.96 11.22 18.53
N LEU A 677 -34.34 10.40 17.67
CA LEU A 677 -34.82 10.13 16.32
C LEU A 677 -35.72 8.88 16.25
N SER A 678 -36.81 8.97 15.48
CA SER A 678 -37.72 7.84 15.29
C SER A 678 -37.12 6.70 14.45
N SER A 679 -36.19 7.02 13.55
CA SER A 679 -35.48 6.04 12.70
C SER A 679 -34.51 5.16 13.49
N MET A 680 -34.10 5.57 14.70
CA MET A 680 -33.16 4.86 15.58
C MET A 680 -33.84 3.90 16.57
N LYS A 681 -35.17 3.73 16.51
CA LYS A 681 -35.90 2.83 17.44
C LYS A 681 -35.39 1.39 17.44
N ILE A 682 -34.77 0.93 16.36
CA ILE A 682 -34.21 -0.41 16.22
C ILE A 682 -33.05 -0.70 17.18
N ILE A 683 -32.37 0.33 17.68
CA ILE A 683 -31.32 0.21 18.72
C ILE A 683 -31.84 0.51 20.14
N GLY A 684 -33.16 0.65 20.31
CA GLY A 684 -33.78 0.90 21.62
C GLY A 684 -33.68 2.34 22.12
N ASN A 685 -33.21 3.29 21.29
CA ASN A 685 -32.97 4.70 21.65
C ASN A 685 -32.08 4.87 22.90
N ASP A 686 -31.12 3.96 23.11
CA ASP A 686 -30.12 4.07 24.17
C ASP A 686 -28.74 3.72 23.61
N ILE A 687 -28.14 4.70 22.93
CA ILE A 687 -26.81 4.61 22.33
C ILE A 687 -25.69 4.42 23.38
N LEU A 688 -25.96 4.70 24.66
CA LEU A 688 -25.02 4.56 25.77
C LEU A 688 -25.04 3.17 26.42
N THR A 689 -25.92 2.26 25.98
CA THR A 689 -25.94 0.87 26.45
C THR A 689 -24.60 0.16 26.17
N ARG A 690 -24.17 -0.74 27.08
CA ARG A 690 -22.96 -1.57 26.90
C ARG A 690 -23.01 -2.48 25.66
N ASN A 691 -24.20 -2.74 25.13
CA ASN A 691 -24.39 -3.55 23.92
C ASN A 691 -23.92 -2.78 22.66
N VAL A 692 -24.14 -1.48 22.61
CA VAL A 692 -23.74 -0.60 21.50
C VAL A 692 -22.27 -0.18 21.65
N ARG A 693 -21.84 0.16 22.86
CA ARG A 693 -20.47 0.65 23.10
C ARG A 693 -19.41 -0.45 23.14
N TYR A 694 -18.22 -0.12 22.66
CA TYR A 694 -17.01 -0.94 22.76
C TYR A 694 -15.84 -0.06 23.22
N PRO A 695 -15.46 -0.11 24.52
CA PRO A 695 -14.37 0.71 25.04
C PRO A 695 -13.02 0.16 24.60
N LEU A 696 -12.13 1.05 24.16
CA LEU A 696 -10.76 0.75 23.77
C LEU A 696 -9.80 1.55 24.65
N GLY A 697 -9.00 0.85 25.48
CA GLY A 697 -8.08 1.47 26.45
C GLY A 697 -6.60 1.27 26.15
N ASN A 698 -5.74 1.87 26.99
CA ASN A 698 -4.28 1.67 26.99
C ASN A 698 -3.90 0.22 27.36
N PHE A 699 -2.68 -0.20 27.01
CA PHE A 699 -2.19 -1.56 27.26
C PHE A 699 -1.80 -1.76 28.73
N SER A 700 -1.99 -2.98 29.24
CA SER A 700 -1.36 -3.36 30.50
C SER A 700 0.16 -3.56 30.28
N PRO A 701 1.01 -3.42 31.32
CA PRO A 701 2.45 -3.70 31.19
C PRO A 701 2.73 -5.14 30.70
N ALA A 702 1.93 -6.12 31.15
CA ALA A 702 2.07 -7.50 30.72
C ALA A 702 1.75 -7.65 29.23
N ASP A 703 0.65 -7.05 28.76
CA ASP A 703 0.30 -7.07 27.34
C ASP A 703 1.41 -6.39 26.54
N ALA A 704 1.81 -5.17 26.90
CA ALA A 704 2.85 -4.38 26.23
C ALA A 704 4.16 -5.16 26.03
N LYS A 705 4.58 -5.95 27.04
CA LYS A 705 5.76 -6.83 26.93
C LYS A 705 5.60 -7.86 25.82
N VAL A 706 4.45 -8.53 25.74
CA VAL A 706 4.14 -9.51 24.69
C VAL A 706 4.11 -8.84 23.31
N ILE A 707 3.52 -7.64 23.21
CA ILE A 707 3.49 -6.87 21.95
C ILE A 707 4.91 -6.62 21.45
N ILE A 708 5.78 -6.08 22.32
CA ILE A 708 7.16 -5.75 21.94
C ILE A 708 7.90 -7.02 21.49
N GLN A 709 7.79 -8.12 22.22
CA GLN A 709 8.42 -9.40 21.87
C GLN A 709 7.96 -9.90 20.49
N GLN A 710 6.66 -9.95 20.25
CA GLN A 710 6.11 -10.47 19.00
C GLN A 710 6.41 -9.56 17.79
N LEU A 711 6.40 -8.24 17.98
CA LEU A 711 6.79 -7.28 16.93
C LEU A 711 8.28 -7.42 16.56
N THR A 712 9.14 -7.51 17.58
CA THR A 712 10.60 -7.55 17.41
C THR A 712 11.10 -8.89 16.88
N GLU A 713 10.45 -10.00 17.21
CA GLU A 713 10.72 -11.31 16.62
C GLU A 713 10.44 -11.34 15.11
N ARG A 714 9.34 -10.72 14.68
CA ARG A 714 8.94 -10.67 13.26
C ARG A 714 9.79 -9.72 12.44
N SER A 715 10.09 -8.55 12.98
CA SER A 715 10.94 -7.54 12.32
C SER A 715 12.43 -7.84 12.41
N TYR A 716 12.80 -8.94 13.07
CA TYR A 716 14.18 -9.34 13.30
C TYR A 716 15.02 -8.28 14.05
N PHE A 717 14.34 -7.32 14.70
CA PHE A 717 14.92 -6.30 15.57
C PHE A 717 14.93 -6.80 17.01
N HIS A 718 15.79 -7.79 17.29
CA HIS A 718 15.79 -8.48 18.58
C HIS A 718 16.25 -7.57 19.72
N LEU A 719 15.34 -7.31 20.67
CA LEU A 719 15.64 -6.57 21.89
C LEU A 719 16.01 -7.53 23.03
N GLU A 720 17.00 -7.14 23.82
CA GLU A 720 17.36 -7.85 25.05
C GLU A 720 16.15 -7.96 26.00
N PRO A 721 15.86 -9.12 26.61
CA PRO A 721 14.72 -9.27 27.52
C PRO A 721 14.70 -8.25 28.67
N ALA A 722 15.88 -7.92 29.21
CA ALA A 722 16.03 -6.92 30.27
C ALA A 722 15.71 -5.49 29.78
N LEU A 723 16.01 -5.17 28.52
CA LEU A 723 15.62 -3.91 27.89
C LEU A 723 14.09 -3.81 27.75
N ILE A 724 13.43 -4.89 27.34
CA ILE A 724 11.96 -4.90 27.20
C ILE A 724 11.29 -4.62 28.55
N GLU A 725 11.80 -5.23 29.63
CA GLU A 725 11.27 -5.01 30.98
C GLU A 725 11.41 -3.57 31.45
N GLU A 726 12.61 -2.99 31.33
CA GLU A 726 12.86 -1.60 31.69
C GLU A 726 12.03 -0.63 30.83
N LEU A 727 11.96 -0.87 29.52
CA LEU A 727 11.20 -0.05 28.58
C LEU A 727 9.71 -0.03 28.93
N VAL A 728 9.11 -1.18 29.22
CA VAL A 728 7.69 -1.26 29.62
C VAL A 728 7.45 -0.53 30.93
N GLN A 729 8.37 -0.63 31.89
CA GLN A 729 8.26 0.09 33.16
C GLN A 729 8.34 1.62 32.95
N ASP A 730 9.28 2.08 32.12
CA ASP A 730 9.41 3.51 31.80
C ASP A 730 8.16 4.04 31.06
N LEU A 731 7.65 3.29 30.09
CA LEU A 731 6.43 3.63 29.34
C LEU A 731 5.15 3.60 30.20
N ALA A 732 5.09 2.75 31.24
CA ALA A 732 3.93 2.69 32.12
C ALA A 732 3.85 3.92 33.05
N GLY A 733 5.01 4.45 33.44
CA GLY A 733 5.15 5.64 34.29
C GLY A 733 4.25 5.60 35.55
N GLU A 734 3.72 6.76 35.93
CA GLU A 734 2.82 6.89 37.09
C GLU A 734 1.39 6.36 36.82
N LEU A 735 1.01 6.23 35.54
CA LEU A 735 -0.33 5.76 35.14
C LEU A 735 -0.49 4.24 35.30
N GLY A 736 0.62 3.50 35.41
CA GLY A 736 0.62 2.03 35.47
C GLY A 736 0.09 1.34 34.20
N LYS A 737 -0.04 2.09 33.09
CA LYS A 737 -0.55 1.62 31.80
C LYS A 737 0.30 2.20 30.67
N VAL A 738 0.49 1.43 29.61
CA VAL A 738 1.32 1.83 28.46
C VAL A 738 0.44 2.41 27.35
N ARG A 739 0.71 3.66 26.97
CA ARG A 739 0.02 4.32 25.85
C ARG A 739 0.53 3.75 24.52
N PRO A 740 -0.36 3.28 23.61
CA PRO A 740 0.07 2.70 22.34
C PRO A 740 0.90 3.66 21.47
N ILE A 741 0.52 4.94 21.42
CA ILE A 741 1.26 5.96 20.66
C ILE A 741 2.68 6.19 21.21
N GLU A 742 2.84 6.17 22.53
CA GLU A 742 4.14 6.36 23.19
C GLU A 742 5.05 5.17 22.91
N LEU A 743 4.50 3.96 23.01
CA LEU A 743 5.18 2.72 22.63
C LEU A 743 5.67 2.77 21.17
N GLN A 744 4.83 3.23 20.24
CA GLN A 744 5.19 3.31 18.83
C GLN A 744 6.27 4.36 18.55
N ILE A 745 6.20 5.54 19.18
CA ILE A 745 7.21 6.60 19.02
C ILE A 745 8.56 6.16 19.59
N VAL A 746 8.58 5.68 20.84
CA VAL A 746 9.82 5.25 21.50
C VAL A 746 10.39 4.03 20.79
N GLY A 747 9.56 3.04 20.45
CA GLY A 747 9.98 1.86 19.69
C GLY A 747 10.52 2.20 18.30
N ALA A 748 9.92 3.17 17.60
CA ALA A 748 10.41 3.61 16.30
C ALA A 748 11.79 4.26 16.43
N GLN A 749 12.02 5.05 17.48
CA GLN A 749 13.34 5.64 17.73
C GLN A 749 14.39 4.58 18.08
N LEU A 750 14.05 3.58 18.91
CA LEU A 750 14.93 2.44 19.20
C LEU A 750 15.36 1.74 17.92
N GLN A 751 14.41 1.50 17.00
CA GLN A 751 14.67 0.83 15.74
C GLN A 751 15.49 1.71 14.78
N THR A 752 15.20 3.02 14.68
CA THR A 752 15.94 3.97 13.84
C THR A 752 17.40 4.08 14.28
N GLU A 753 17.67 4.08 15.59
CA GLU A 753 19.03 4.19 16.15
C GLU A 753 19.70 2.83 16.41
N ASN A 754 19.02 1.72 16.11
CA ASN A 754 19.48 0.36 16.34
C ASN A 754 19.90 0.05 17.81
N ILE A 755 19.13 0.59 18.77
CA ILE A 755 19.33 0.37 20.20
C ILE A 755 18.68 -0.95 20.59
N THR A 756 19.50 -1.97 20.89
CA THR A 756 19.02 -3.35 21.12
C THR A 756 19.32 -3.88 22.52
N THR A 757 20.15 -3.18 23.30
CA THR A 757 20.62 -3.60 24.64
C THR A 757 20.25 -2.62 25.74
N LEU A 758 20.14 -3.11 26.98
CA LEU A 758 19.80 -2.27 28.13
C LEU A 758 20.85 -1.19 28.42
N THR A 759 22.13 -1.50 28.18
CA THR A 759 23.23 -0.55 28.40
C THR A 759 23.13 0.64 27.45
N GLN A 760 22.92 0.39 26.15
CA GLN A 760 22.72 1.45 25.16
C GLN A 760 21.51 2.32 25.50
N TYR A 761 20.39 1.71 25.91
CA TYR A 761 19.19 2.46 26.30
C TYR A 761 19.42 3.42 27.48
N ARG A 762 20.19 3.00 28.49
CA ARG A 762 20.54 3.83 29.65
C ARG A 762 21.52 4.95 29.28
N GLU A 763 22.48 4.69 28.41
CA GLU A 763 23.43 5.71 27.91
C GLU A 763 22.74 6.77 27.04
N CYS A 764 21.75 6.35 26.25
CA CYS A 764 21.00 7.22 25.36
C CYS A 764 19.95 8.09 26.08
N GLY A 765 19.66 7.86 27.36
CA GLY A 765 18.77 8.75 28.13
C GLY A 765 17.28 8.40 28.09
N GLN A 766 16.91 7.14 28.38
CA GLN A 766 15.52 6.69 28.68
C GLN A 766 14.44 7.20 27.69
N LYS A 767 13.15 7.17 28.03
CA LYS A 767 12.07 7.60 27.11
C LYS A 767 12.13 9.07 26.71
N VAL A 768 12.51 9.96 27.63
CA VAL A 768 12.41 11.41 27.44
C VAL A 768 13.33 11.87 26.31
N GLU A 769 14.57 11.38 26.29
CA GLU A 769 15.54 11.77 25.26
C GLU A 769 15.24 11.11 23.92
N LEU A 770 14.61 9.93 23.91
CA LEU A 770 14.17 9.29 22.67
C LEU A 770 13.03 10.06 22.01
N VAL A 771 12.07 10.56 22.78
CA VAL A 771 10.97 11.39 22.23
C VAL A 771 11.50 12.72 21.68
N LYS A 772 12.44 13.37 22.38
CA LYS A 772 13.08 14.60 21.88
C LYS A 772 13.82 14.37 20.56
N ARG A 773 14.53 13.26 20.43
CA ARG A 773 15.22 12.89 19.18
C ARG A 773 14.26 12.54 18.05
N TYR A 774 13.15 11.89 18.36
CA TYR A 774 12.08 11.67 17.38
C TYR A 774 11.53 13.00 16.84
N LEU A 775 11.23 13.97 17.72
CA LEU A 775 10.79 15.30 17.31
C LEU A 775 11.85 16.02 16.47
N ALA A 776 13.12 15.94 16.87
CA ALA A 776 14.24 16.52 16.13
C ALA A 776 14.45 15.88 14.75
N GLU A 777 14.15 14.58 14.60
CA GLU A 777 14.21 13.90 13.30
C GLU A 777 13.16 14.46 12.32
N VAL A 778 11.92 14.65 12.77
CA VAL A 778 10.85 15.21 11.93
C VAL A 778 11.15 16.67 11.57
N VAL A 779 11.71 17.45 12.50
CA VAL A 779 12.20 18.81 12.21
C VAL A 779 13.34 18.78 11.17
N LYS A 780 14.26 17.82 11.27
CA LYS A 780 15.36 17.65 10.31
C LYS A 780 14.84 17.27 8.91
N ASP A 781 13.74 16.53 8.83
CA ASP A 781 13.10 16.19 7.56
C ASP A 781 12.58 17.44 6.82
N CYS A 782 12.31 18.55 7.52
CA CYS A 782 11.97 19.84 6.89
C CYS A 782 13.16 20.53 6.21
N GLY A 783 14.38 20.05 6.43
CA GLY A 783 15.61 20.63 5.88
C GLY A 783 16.27 21.68 6.78
N ALA A 784 17.57 21.90 6.57
CA ALA A 784 18.37 22.78 7.43
C ALA A 784 17.89 24.25 7.42
N GLU A 785 17.34 24.72 6.29
CA GLU A 785 16.85 26.08 6.11
C GLU A 785 15.52 26.32 6.84
N ASN A 786 14.70 25.28 7.01
CA ASN A 786 13.38 25.37 7.63
C ASN A 786 13.39 24.94 9.11
N GLN A 787 14.53 24.50 9.64
CA GLN A 787 14.63 23.93 10.99
C GLN A 787 14.12 24.90 12.07
N GLU A 788 14.51 26.17 12.02
CA GLU A 788 14.08 27.16 13.01
C GLU A 788 12.58 27.44 12.93
N VAL A 789 12.03 27.55 11.72
CA VAL A 789 10.59 27.74 11.50
C VAL A 789 9.82 26.52 12.01
N ALA A 790 10.27 25.31 11.71
CA ALA A 790 9.66 24.07 12.14
C ALA A 790 9.61 23.93 13.67
N GLU A 791 10.71 24.26 14.36
CA GLU A 791 10.78 24.26 15.83
C GLU A 791 9.79 25.27 16.45
N LEU A 792 9.69 26.48 15.88
CA LEU A 792 8.75 27.51 16.34
C LEU A 792 7.29 27.14 16.07
N VAL A 793 6.98 26.53 14.92
CA VAL A 793 5.63 26.03 14.61
C VAL A 793 5.19 25.00 15.65
N LEU A 794 6.03 24.01 15.97
CA LEU A 794 5.72 23.03 17.01
C LEU A 794 5.43 23.70 18.35
N TYR A 795 6.26 24.67 18.76
CA TYR A 795 6.06 25.43 19.98
C TYR A 795 4.72 26.19 19.97
N LEU A 796 4.37 26.84 18.86
CA LEU A 796 3.13 27.60 18.73
C LEU A 796 1.86 26.73 18.77
N LEU A 797 1.98 25.44 18.43
CA LEU A 797 0.91 24.44 18.58
C LEU A 797 0.81 23.87 20.01
N THR A 798 1.52 24.47 20.99
CA THR A 798 1.42 24.16 22.42
C THR A 798 1.03 25.40 23.23
N ASP A 799 0.41 25.22 24.41
CA ASP A 799 0.13 26.31 25.37
C ASP A 799 0.94 26.21 26.67
N GLU A 800 0.94 27.29 27.47
CA GLU A 800 1.70 27.37 28.74
C GLU A 800 1.28 26.33 29.79
N LYS A 801 0.12 25.69 29.60
CA LYS A 801 -0.40 24.64 30.47
C LYS A 801 -0.05 23.24 29.95
N GLY A 802 0.72 23.11 28.86
CA GLY A 802 1.06 21.84 28.24
C GLY A 802 -0.09 21.23 27.44
N THR A 803 -1.04 22.04 26.98
CA THR A 803 -2.14 21.63 26.10
C THR A 803 -1.85 21.94 24.64
N ARG A 804 -2.70 21.42 23.76
CA ARG A 804 -2.63 21.56 22.30
C ARG A 804 -3.73 22.49 21.78
N PRO A 805 -3.49 23.79 21.64
CA PRO A 805 -4.48 24.68 21.03
C PRO A 805 -4.75 24.30 19.56
N LEU A 806 -6.00 24.45 19.11
CA LEU A 806 -6.30 24.49 17.68
C LEU A 806 -5.91 25.87 17.14
N LYS A 807 -5.15 25.90 16.04
CA LYS A 807 -4.77 27.15 15.37
C LYS A 807 -4.92 27.08 13.86
N THR A 808 -5.28 28.19 13.24
CA THR A 808 -5.28 28.35 11.77
C THR A 808 -3.88 28.69 11.25
N ARG A 809 -3.61 28.44 9.96
CA ARG A 809 -2.37 28.86 9.30
C ARG A 809 -2.08 30.36 9.52
N ALA A 810 -3.09 31.21 9.36
CA ALA A 810 -2.96 32.67 9.51
C ALA A 810 -2.71 33.12 10.97
N GLU A 811 -3.16 32.35 11.97
CA GLU A 811 -2.80 32.58 13.37
C GLU A 811 -1.36 32.20 13.66
N VAL A 812 -0.93 31.02 13.20
CA VAL A 812 0.45 30.56 13.37
C VAL A 812 1.43 31.49 12.66
N GLU A 813 1.10 31.95 11.45
CA GLU A 813 1.92 32.91 10.70
C GLU A 813 2.05 34.26 11.43
N ARG A 814 0.94 34.80 11.97
CA ARG A 814 0.97 36.03 12.78
C ARG A 814 1.80 35.87 14.04
N ASP A 815 1.64 34.75 14.75
CA ASP A 815 2.39 34.47 15.97
C ASP A 815 3.89 34.28 15.67
N LEU A 816 4.24 33.65 14.54
CA LEU A 816 5.60 33.54 14.04
C LEU A 816 6.20 34.91 13.75
N GLN A 817 5.49 35.78 13.03
CA GLN A 817 5.94 37.15 12.74
C GLN A 817 6.15 37.98 14.02
N ALA A 818 5.41 37.69 15.10
CA ALA A 818 5.60 38.35 16.39
C ALA A 818 6.84 37.86 17.16
N LEU A 819 7.28 36.62 16.90
CA LEU A 819 8.42 35.97 17.54
C LEU A 819 9.72 36.04 16.71
N ALA A 820 9.60 36.19 15.39
CA ALA A 820 10.71 36.27 14.45
C ALA A 820 11.33 37.68 14.37
N SER A 821 12.63 37.76 14.09
CA SER A 821 13.30 39.00 13.67
C SER A 821 12.89 39.36 12.23
N ALA A 822 13.17 40.59 11.78
CA ALA A 822 12.80 41.05 10.43
C ALA A 822 13.41 40.22 9.27
N ASP A 823 14.43 39.41 9.56
CA ASP A 823 15.11 38.53 8.60
C ASP A 823 14.51 37.11 8.52
N LEU A 824 13.54 36.78 9.39
CA LEU A 824 12.95 35.44 9.56
C LEU A 824 11.48 35.35 9.10
N THR A 825 11.00 36.29 8.28
CA THR A 825 9.64 36.17 7.70
C THR A 825 9.62 34.96 6.76
N PRO A 826 8.90 33.87 7.11
CA PRO A 826 8.92 32.66 6.30
C PRO A 826 8.31 32.95 4.93
N GLU A 827 8.93 32.45 3.87
CA GLU A 827 8.28 32.44 2.57
C GLU A 827 7.01 31.58 2.66
N VAL A 828 5.93 31.97 1.96
CA VAL A 828 4.64 31.26 1.95
C VAL A 828 4.82 29.76 1.75
N ASN A 829 5.75 29.37 0.87
CA ASN A 829 6.07 27.98 0.54
C ASN A 829 6.78 27.20 1.67
N GLN A 830 7.55 27.87 2.53
CA GLN A 830 8.27 27.23 3.65
C GLN A 830 7.30 26.76 4.74
N LEU A 831 6.33 27.61 5.09
CA LEU A 831 5.33 27.27 6.11
C LEU A 831 4.42 26.13 5.64
N ASP A 832 4.02 26.15 4.37
CA ASP A 832 3.18 25.09 3.78
C ASP A 832 3.93 23.74 3.73
N LEU A 833 5.24 23.75 3.43
CA LEU A 833 6.09 22.56 3.50
C LEU A 833 6.17 21.99 4.93
N VAL A 834 6.40 22.85 5.93
CA VAL A 834 6.50 22.42 7.34
C VAL A 834 5.18 21.80 7.81
N PHE A 835 4.03 22.45 7.55
CA PHE A 835 2.73 21.89 7.91
C PHE A 835 2.47 20.56 7.22
N LYS A 836 2.81 20.46 5.94
CA LYS A 836 2.62 19.22 5.19
C LYS A 836 3.41 18.05 5.78
N ILE A 837 4.70 18.26 6.08
CA ILE A 837 5.56 17.24 6.71
C ILE A 837 5.03 16.88 8.11
N PHE A 838 4.63 17.86 8.93
CA PHE A 838 4.10 17.58 10.26
C PHE A 838 2.77 16.82 10.24
N VAL A 839 1.88 17.14 9.31
CA VAL A 839 0.62 16.41 9.12
C VAL A 839 0.89 14.98 8.65
N ASP A 840 1.71 14.84 7.61
CA ASP A 840 2.02 13.54 7.04
C ASP A 840 2.80 12.67 8.04
N SER A 841 3.69 13.23 8.87
CA SER A 841 4.42 12.52 9.93
C SER A 841 3.54 11.97 11.05
N GLY A 842 2.29 12.43 11.15
CA GLY A 842 1.39 12.12 12.25
C GLY A 842 1.72 12.88 13.54
N LEU A 843 2.49 13.97 13.49
CA LEU A 843 2.70 14.86 14.64
C LEU A 843 1.58 15.90 14.78
N VAL A 844 0.97 16.31 13.66
CA VAL A 844 -0.11 17.30 13.60
C VAL A 844 -1.34 16.71 12.90
N VAL A 845 -2.53 16.98 13.43
CA VAL A 845 -3.82 16.73 12.76
C VAL A 845 -4.22 17.99 12.01
N LEU A 846 -4.57 17.82 10.73
CA LEU A 846 -5.27 18.82 9.93
C LEU A 846 -6.77 18.59 10.09
N LEU A 847 -7.48 19.61 10.57
CA LEU A 847 -8.94 19.66 10.69
C LEU A 847 -9.45 20.61 9.62
N PRO A 848 -10.02 20.10 8.50
CA PRO A 848 -10.59 20.95 7.47
C PRO A 848 -11.84 21.66 8.01
N GLU A 849 -11.79 22.98 8.13
CA GLU A 849 -12.88 23.81 8.67
C GLU A 849 -13.19 24.98 7.73
N LEU A 850 -14.45 25.43 7.72
CA LEU A 850 -14.87 26.67 7.09
C LEU A 850 -14.92 27.78 8.16
N PRO A 851 -14.20 28.91 7.99
CA PRO A 851 -13.64 29.43 6.74
C PRO A 851 -12.18 29.05 6.44
N ALA A 852 -11.45 28.40 7.36
CA ALA A 852 -10.05 28.03 7.14
C ALA A 852 -9.64 26.80 7.97
N ASP A 853 -8.76 25.99 7.39
CA ASP A 853 -8.17 24.81 8.00
C ASP A 853 -7.47 25.09 9.33
N ARG A 854 -7.60 24.14 10.26
CA ARG A 854 -6.98 24.19 11.59
C ARG A 854 -5.99 23.07 11.81
N TYR A 855 -4.95 23.37 12.57
CA TYR A 855 -3.85 22.48 12.91
C TYR A 855 -3.78 22.31 14.42
N GLN A 856 -3.54 21.07 14.86
CA GLN A 856 -3.38 20.73 16.28
C GLN A 856 -2.40 19.55 16.44
N LEU A 857 -1.62 19.51 17.51
CA LEU A 857 -0.81 18.32 17.82
C LEU A 857 -1.67 17.07 18.04
N VAL A 858 -1.19 15.90 17.60
CA VAL A 858 -1.94 14.64 17.77
C VAL A 858 -2.13 14.28 19.26
N HIS A 859 -1.17 14.66 20.12
CA HIS A 859 -1.16 14.27 21.53
C HIS A 859 -0.65 15.33 22.49
N ASP A 860 -1.37 15.48 23.61
CA ASP A 860 -1.00 16.33 24.76
C ASP A 860 0.35 15.91 25.37
N TYR A 861 0.65 14.62 25.35
CA TYR A 861 1.94 14.07 25.79
C TYR A 861 3.12 14.76 25.11
N LEU A 862 3.02 15.10 23.81
CA LEU A 862 4.11 15.72 23.07
C LEU A 862 4.31 17.20 23.43
N ALA A 863 3.26 17.87 23.91
CA ALA A 863 3.30 19.31 24.17
C ALA A 863 4.31 19.68 25.27
N GLU A 864 4.40 18.85 26.32
CA GLU A 864 5.36 19.06 27.41
C GLU A 864 6.81 18.96 26.91
N PHE A 865 7.15 17.95 26.10
CA PHE A 865 8.50 17.78 25.56
C PHE A 865 8.88 18.88 24.59
N ILE A 866 7.95 19.28 23.71
CA ILE A 866 8.16 20.38 22.76
C ILE A 866 8.49 21.66 23.54
N ARG A 867 7.77 21.96 24.63
CA ARG A 867 8.06 23.14 25.44
C ARG A 867 9.41 23.07 26.13
N GLN A 868 9.71 21.97 26.82
CA GLN A 868 11.00 21.81 27.50
C GLN A 868 12.19 21.93 26.54
N GLN A 869 12.05 21.45 25.30
CA GLN A 869 13.10 21.51 24.29
C GLN A 869 13.30 22.92 23.72
N GLN A 870 12.22 23.69 23.54
CA GLN A 870 12.26 24.98 22.84
C GLN A 870 12.37 26.20 23.77
N GLU A 871 12.05 26.06 25.05
CA GLU A 871 12.11 27.14 26.05
C GLU A 871 13.46 27.88 26.16
N PRO A 872 14.65 27.21 26.19
CA PRO A 872 15.92 27.93 26.26
C PRO A 872 16.20 28.76 25.00
N LYS A 873 15.91 28.20 23.81
CA LYS A 873 16.09 28.88 22.52
C LYS A 873 15.13 30.07 22.37
N LEU A 874 13.88 29.93 22.83
CA LEU A 874 12.90 31.01 22.83
C LEU A 874 13.28 32.14 23.80
N ASN A 875 13.84 31.81 24.97
CA ASN A 875 14.33 32.81 25.92
C ASN A 875 15.51 33.60 25.34
N GLU A 876 16.38 32.94 24.58
CA GLU A 876 17.48 33.58 23.84
C GLU A 876 16.94 34.52 22.75
N LEU A 877 16.04 34.05 21.89
CA LEU A 877 15.37 34.86 20.85
C LEU A 877 14.62 36.07 21.45
N ARG A 878 13.89 35.87 22.55
CA ARG A 878 13.20 36.96 23.27
C ARG A 878 14.20 37.96 23.85
N ALA A 879 15.31 37.49 24.41
CA ALA A 879 16.37 38.36 24.93
C ALA A 879 17.05 39.14 23.81
N GLU A 880 17.26 38.55 22.63
CA GLU A 880 17.80 39.20 21.45
C GLU A 880 16.85 40.25 20.89
N LEU A 881 15.56 39.92 20.71
CA LEU A 881 14.53 40.86 20.28
C LEU A 881 14.40 42.03 21.27
N GLU A 882 14.49 41.77 22.57
CA GLU A 882 14.55 42.81 23.58
C GLU A 882 15.80 43.67 23.49
N ARG A 883 16.97 43.08 23.22
CA ARG A 883 18.22 43.81 23.01
C ARG A 883 18.13 44.68 21.76
N GLU A 884 17.56 44.19 20.67
CA GLU A 884 17.37 44.95 19.43
C GLU A 884 16.38 46.10 19.66
N ARG A 885 15.24 45.84 20.33
CA ARG A 885 14.28 46.89 20.72
C ARG A 885 14.90 47.91 21.66
N LYS A 886 15.72 47.47 22.63
CA LYS A 886 16.48 48.36 23.53
C LYS A 886 17.53 49.14 22.75
N GLN A 887 18.22 48.55 21.78
CA GLN A 887 19.18 49.23 20.91
C GLN A 887 18.51 50.27 20.02
N ARG A 888 17.36 49.96 19.41
CA ARG A 888 16.56 50.94 18.65
C ARG A 888 16.13 52.09 19.56
N LYS A 889 15.61 51.80 20.75
CA LYS A 889 15.27 52.83 21.76
C LYS A 889 16.48 53.66 22.18
N ILE A 890 17.63 53.04 22.46
CA ILE A 890 18.86 53.75 22.83
C ILE A 890 19.39 54.57 21.65
N SER A 891 19.26 54.10 20.41
CA SER A 891 19.63 54.84 19.21
C SER A 891 18.74 56.07 19.04
N ASP A 892 17.41 55.91 19.18
CA ASP A 892 16.44 57.01 19.15
C ASP A 892 16.65 57.99 20.31
N GLU A 893 17.03 57.49 21.48
CA GLU A 893 17.25 58.29 22.68
C GLU A 893 18.62 58.99 22.66
N LYS A 894 19.64 58.38 22.06
CA LYS A 894 20.93 59.02 21.74
C LYS A 894 20.75 60.08 20.66
N LEU A 895 19.93 59.82 19.63
CA LEU A 895 19.55 60.80 18.62
C LEU A 895 18.83 61.98 19.29
N ASN A 896 17.86 61.71 20.17
CA ASN A 896 17.15 62.72 20.93
C ASN A 896 18.03 63.46 21.96
N GLN A 897 18.99 62.80 22.60
CA GLN A 897 19.97 63.43 23.48
C GLN A 897 21.00 64.25 22.72
N PHE A 898 21.42 63.81 21.53
CA PHE A 898 22.29 64.56 20.63
C PHE A 898 21.58 65.85 20.19
N LEU A 899 20.30 65.74 19.79
CA LEU A 899 19.43 66.88 19.50
C LEU A 899 19.29 67.82 20.71
N ARG A 900 19.12 67.30 21.94
CA ARG A 900 19.02 68.10 23.17
C ARG A 900 20.35 68.69 23.67
N ARG A 901 21.49 68.05 23.43
CA ARG A 901 22.84 68.55 23.79
C ARG A 901 23.29 69.63 22.81
N ALA A 902 23.00 69.47 21.52
CA ALA A 902 23.18 70.52 20.51
C ALA A 902 22.36 71.78 20.85
N LEU A 903 21.22 71.64 21.54
CA LEU A 903 20.38 72.74 22.02
C LEU A 903 20.87 73.43 23.32
N ARG A 904 21.84 72.86 24.06
CA ARG A 904 22.26 73.38 25.38
C ARG A 904 23.72 73.89 25.46
N GLY A 905 24.55 73.65 24.44
CA GLY A 905 25.95 74.08 24.43
C GLY A 905 26.22 75.28 23.51
N SER A 906 26.40 76.46 24.11
CA SER A 906 27.17 77.63 23.62
C SER A 906 26.86 78.20 22.21
N VAL A 907 26.10 79.31 22.20
CA VAL A 907 26.07 80.53 21.33
C VAL A 907 26.35 80.43 19.82
N ALA A 908 27.25 79.58 19.32
CA ALA A 908 27.44 79.34 17.88
C ALA A 908 26.24 78.65 17.22
N ALA A 909 25.44 77.91 18.00
CA ALA A 909 24.24 77.24 17.51
C ALA A 909 23.05 78.19 17.24
N MET A 910 22.98 79.41 17.79
CA MET A 910 21.86 80.33 17.50
C MET A 910 21.92 80.90 16.08
N VAL A 911 23.13 81.11 15.52
CA VAL A 911 23.30 81.58 14.14
C VAL A 911 23.01 80.46 13.14
N VAL A 912 23.39 79.22 13.48
CA VAL A 912 23.14 78.04 12.65
C VAL A 912 21.67 77.60 12.73
N LEU A 913 21.00 77.73 13.90
CA LEU A 913 19.60 77.36 14.06
C LEU A 913 18.64 78.34 13.36
N VAL A 914 18.90 79.65 13.37
CA VAL A 914 18.07 80.62 12.61
C VAL A 914 18.22 80.43 11.10
N VAL A 915 19.42 80.09 10.63
CA VAL A 915 19.68 79.78 9.21
C VAL A 915 19.11 78.42 8.82
N LEU A 916 19.21 77.39 9.67
CA LEU A 916 18.69 76.04 9.38
C LEU A 916 17.19 75.89 9.61
N THR A 917 16.55 76.61 10.54
CA THR A 917 15.08 76.64 10.61
C THR A 917 14.49 77.42 9.45
N GLY A 918 15.16 78.50 9.01
CA GLY A 918 14.82 79.19 7.77
C GLY A 918 14.98 78.30 6.54
N PHE A 919 16.06 77.51 6.47
CA PHE A 919 16.32 76.59 5.35
C PHE A 919 15.48 75.31 5.40
N ALA A 920 15.13 74.78 6.57
CA ALA A 920 14.26 73.61 6.71
C ALA A 920 12.79 73.94 6.47
N VAL A 921 12.33 75.12 6.91
CA VAL A 921 10.98 75.61 6.57
C VAL A 921 10.92 76.00 5.09
N LYS A 922 11.95 76.65 4.55
CA LYS A 922 12.03 76.97 3.12
C LYS A 922 12.17 75.72 2.26
N SER A 923 12.99 74.73 2.62
CA SER A 923 13.10 73.46 1.89
C SER A 923 11.89 72.56 2.07
N ALA A 924 11.17 72.60 3.21
CA ALA A 924 9.90 71.90 3.35
C ALA A 924 8.78 72.59 2.55
N LEU A 925 8.79 73.92 2.44
CA LEU A 925 7.89 74.68 1.56
C LEU A 925 8.24 74.48 0.07
N ASP A 926 9.53 74.49 -0.28
CA ASP A 926 10.06 74.25 -1.62
C ASP A 926 9.87 72.78 -2.04
N ALA A 927 10.03 71.82 -1.13
CA ALA A 927 9.75 70.40 -1.38
C ALA A 927 8.25 70.14 -1.53
N ARG A 928 7.40 70.82 -0.73
CA ARG A 928 5.95 70.80 -0.95
C ARG A 928 5.57 71.46 -2.28
N GLN A 929 6.21 72.56 -2.68
CA GLN A 929 6.00 73.17 -4.00
C GLN A 929 6.54 72.32 -5.15
N GLN A 930 7.69 71.65 -4.98
CA GLN A 930 8.27 70.74 -5.96
C GLN A 930 7.40 69.49 -6.11
N LYS A 931 6.90 68.91 -5.01
CA LYS A 931 5.96 67.80 -5.06
C LYS A 931 4.69 68.19 -5.80
N LYS A 932 4.11 69.36 -5.49
CA LYS A 932 2.97 69.92 -6.24
C LYS A 932 3.28 70.11 -7.73
N ARG A 933 4.46 70.65 -8.07
CA ARG A 933 4.89 70.82 -9.47
C ARG A 933 5.13 69.49 -10.19
N ALA A 934 5.65 68.48 -9.49
CA ALA A 934 5.87 67.15 -10.04
C ALA A 934 4.54 66.42 -10.29
N GLU A 935 3.60 66.51 -9.34
CA GLU A 935 2.25 65.96 -9.49
C GLU A 935 1.49 66.65 -10.64
N ILE A 936 1.61 67.98 -10.78
CA ILE A 936 1.03 68.71 -11.92
C ILE A 936 1.67 68.28 -13.24
N LYS A 937 3.00 68.21 -13.32
CA LYS A 937 3.70 67.74 -14.53
C LYS A 937 3.38 66.29 -14.88
N GLU A 938 3.15 65.45 -13.88
CA GLU A 938 2.72 64.08 -14.09
C GLU A 938 1.30 64.04 -14.67
N ILE A 939 0.37 64.85 -14.15
CA ILE A 939 -0.98 64.98 -14.71
C ILE A 939 -0.93 65.50 -16.15
N GLU A 940 -0.09 66.50 -16.45
CA GLU A 940 0.12 67.01 -17.82
C GLU A 940 0.71 65.92 -18.73
N ALA A 941 1.69 65.16 -18.25
CA ALA A 941 2.29 64.06 -19.01
C ALA A 941 1.29 62.95 -19.31
N LEU A 942 0.44 62.56 -18.33
CA LEU A 942 -0.64 61.59 -18.52
C LEU A 942 -1.69 62.12 -19.51
N SER A 943 -2.04 63.41 -19.43
CA SER A 943 -2.97 64.07 -20.36
C SER A 943 -2.42 64.12 -21.79
N ASN A 944 -1.16 64.48 -21.97
CA ASN A 944 -0.50 64.50 -23.28
C ASN A 944 -0.28 63.09 -23.83
N SER A 945 0.02 62.12 -22.95
CA SER A 945 0.09 60.70 -23.30
C SER A 945 -1.26 60.21 -23.81
N SER A 946 -2.37 60.58 -23.14
CA SER A 946 -3.71 60.30 -23.61
C SER A 946 -3.97 60.89 -25.00
N GLU A 947 -3.64 62.16 -25.25
CA GLU A 947 -3.82 62.78 -26.58
C GLU A 947 -3.00 62.08 -27.67
N THR A 948 -1.74 61.74 -27.39
CA THR A 948 -0.86 61.08 -28.36
C THR A 948 -1.30 59.64 -28.65
N LEU A 949 -1.74 58.90 -27.63
CA LEU A 949 -2.32 57.56 -27.79
C LEU A 949 -3.64 57.62 -28.56
N PHE A 950 -4.47 58.64 -28.30
CA PHE A 950 -5.72 58.87 -29.03
C PHE A 950 -5.45 59.18 -30.51
N ALA A 951 -4.51 60.09 -30.80
CA ALA A 951 -4.08 60.41 -32.16
C ALA A 951 -3.46 59.19 -32.91
N SER A 952 -2.93 58.23 -32.16
CA SER A 952 -2.37 56.97 -32.67
C SER A 952 -3.41 55.84 -32.79
N ASN A 953 -4.72 56.16 -32.73
CA ASN A 953 -5.85 55.21 -32.75
C ASN A 953 -5.88 54.17 -31.62
N ARG A 954 -5.12 54.37 -30.52
CA ARG A 954 -5.18 53.54 -29.30
C ARG A 954 -6.15 54.16 -28.30
N THR A 955 -7.43 54.14 -28.64
CA THR A 955 -8.47 54.88 -27.91
C THR A 955 -8.72 54.37 -26.48
N PHE A 956 -8.50 53.08 -26.21
CA PHE A 956 -8.65 52.50 -24.87
C PHE A 956 -7.51 52.90 -23.92
N ASP A 957 -6.27 52.78 -24.38
CA ASP A 957 -5.09 53.21 -23.61
C ASP A 957 -5.14 54.72 -23.33
N ALA A 958 -5.60 55.51 -24.31
CA ALA A 958 -5.86 56.93 -24.12
C ALA A 958 -6.92 57.19 -23.03
N LEU A 959 -7.99 56.40 -22.97
CA LEU A 959 -9.01 56.53 -21.93
C LEU A 959 -8.45 56.19 -20.54
N ILE A 960 -7.64 55.14 -20.41
CA ILE A 960 -7.00 54.78 -19.13
C ILE A 960 -6.11 55.92 -18.65
N GLU A 961 -5.28 56.47 -19.54
CA GLU A 961 -4.35 57.55 -19.19
C GLU A 961 -5.09 58.85 -18.85
N SER A 962 -6.16 59.21 -19.58
CA SER A 962 -7.00 60.37 -19.23
C SER A 962 -7.81 60.17 -17.94
N LEU A 963 -8.27 58.96 -17.63
CA LEU A 963 -8.92 58.65 -16.35
C LEU A 963 -7.93 58.70 -15.17
N LYS A 964 -6.70 58.22 -15.36
CA LYS A 964 -5.62 58.37 -14.36
C LYS A 964 -5.31 59.86 -14.13
N ALA A 965 -5.19 60.65 -15.21
CA ALA A 965 -4.99 62.09 -15.13
C ALA A 965 -6.14 62.79 -14.39
N GLY A 966 -7.39 62.47 -14.73
CA GLY A 966 -8.59 63.00 -14.07
C GLY A 966 -8.74 62.59 -12.61
N GLY A 967 -8.41 61.34 -12.28
CA GLY A 967 -8.40 60.83 -10.90
C GLY A 967 -7.39 61.56 -10.02
N LYS A 968 -6.17 61.76 -10.53
CA LYS A 968 -5.14 62.56 -9.84
C LYS A 968 -5.51 64.03 -9.75
N LEU A 969 -6.08 64.62 -10.81
CA LEU A 969 -6.58 65.99 -10.78
C LEU A 969 -7.63 66.20 -9.69
N LYS A 970 -8.58 65.26 -9.52
CA LYS A 970 -9.61 65.32 -8.48
C LYS A 970 -9.03 65.32 -7.05
N GLN A 971 -7.93 64.61 -6.83
CA GLN A 971 -7.22 64.61 -5.53
C GLN A 971 -6.56 65.97 -5.25
N ILE A 972 -6.04 66.64 -6.27
CA ILE A 972 -5.37 67.95 -6.14
C ILE A 972 -6.38 69.11 -6.11
N GLU A 973 -7.54 68.99 -6.78
CA GLU A 973 -8.66 69.94 -6.70
C GLU A 973 -9.17 70.11 -5.26
N GLN A 974 -9.28 69.02 -4.49
CA GLN A 974 -9.69 69.06 -3.09
C GLN A 974 -8.76 69.89 -2.18
N THR A 975 -7.54 70.15 -2.64
CA THR A 975 -6.53 70.94 -1.93
C THR A 975 -6.31 72.34 -2.52
N ASN A 976 -7.25 72.84 -3.37
CA ASN A 976 -7.21 74.13 -4.07
C ASN A 976 -5.87 74.40 -4.81
N SER A 977 -5.23 73.35 -5.31
CA SER A 977 -3.86 73.42 -5.86
C SER A 977 -3.80 73.29 -7.39
N ALA A 978 -4.94 73.15 -8.08
CA ALA A 978 -5.02 73.03 -9.54
C ALA A 978 -5.33 74.38 -10.21
N THR A 979 -4.65 74.70 -11.32
CA THR A 979 -4.93 75.88 -12.14
C THR A 979 -6.13 75.62 -13.06
N ALA A 980 -6.88 76.67 -13.40
CA ALA A 980 -8.04 76.55 -14.29
C ALA A 980 -7.65 75.96 -15.67
N ASP A 981 -6.48 76.34 -16.20
CA ASP A 981 -5.97 75.84 -17.48
C ASP A 981 -5.71 74.34 -17.46
N LEU A 982 -5.11 73.80 -16.38
CA LEU A 982 -4.88 72.37 -16.22
C LEU A 982 -6.19 71.58 -16.13
N GLN A 983 -7.18 72.14 -15.42
CA GLN A 983 -8.51 71.52 -15.33
C GLN A 983 -9.22 71.48 -16.69
N ILE A 984 -9.10 72.55 -17.48
CA ILE A 984 -9.67 72.61 -18.83
C ILE A 984 -8.97 71.59 -19.73
N GLN A 985 -7.64 71.52 -19.71
CA GLN A 985 -6.88 70.58 -20.52
C GLN A 985 -7.22 69.12 -20.20
N VAL A 986 -7.17 68.72 -18.93
CA VAL A 986 -7.45 67.33 -18.52
C VAL A 986 -8.92 66.95 -18.75
N ARG A 987 -9.86 67.88 -18.60
CA ARG A 987 -11.27 67.62 -18.92
C ARG A 987 -11.47 67.53 -20.44
N GLY A 988 -10.80 68.36 -21.23
CA GLY A 988 -10.82 68.31 -22.68
C GLY A 988 -10.30 66.98 -23.20
N THR A 989 -9.15 66.51 -22.70
CA THR A 989 -8.55 65.22 -23.09
C THR A 989 -9.38 64.03 -22.65
N LEU A 990 -9.94 64.06 -21.44
CA LEU A 990 -10.88 63.04 -20.99
C LEU A 990 -12.16 63.04 -21.84
N GLN A 991 -12.70 64.21 -22.18
CA GLN A 991 -13.88 64.31 -23.02
C GLN A 991 -13.60 63.81 -24.45
N GLN A 992 -12.41 64.09 -24.98
CA GLN A 992 -11.93 63.59 -26.27
C GLN A 992 -11.77 62.06 -26.24
N ALA A 993 -11.19 61.49 -25.18
CA ALA A 993 -11.04 60.05 -25.04
C ALA A 993 -12.37 59.31 -24.83
N VAL A 994 -13.32 59.91 -24.10
CA VAL A 994 -14.63 59.32 -23.79
C VAL A 994 -15.62 59.44 -24.95
N TYR A 995 -15.67 60.60 -25.62
CA TYR A 995 -16.70 60.91 -26.61
C TYR A 995 -16.16 60.97 -28.05
N GLY A 996 -14.85 60.91 -28.26
CA GLY A 996 -14.23 60.93 -29.59
C GLY A 996 -14.27 62.29 -30.30
N LEU A 997 -14.46 63.39 -29.56
CA LEU A 997 -14.69 64.73 -30.12
C LEU A 997 -13.37 65.50 -30.28
N THR A 998 -13.03 65.88 -31.51
CA THR A 998 -12.06 66.95 -31.81
C THR A 998 -12.78 68.29 -31.97
N GLU A 999 -12.18 69.39 -31.49
CA GLU A 999 -12.75 70.73 -31.66
C GLU A 999 -12.87 71.08 -33.16
N GLY A 1000 -14.07 70.96 -33.73
CA GLY A 1000 -14.33 71.37 -35.11
C GLY A 1000 -15.57 70.76 -35.77
N ASP A 1001 -15.95 69.53 -35.41
CA ASP A 1001 -17.04 68.81 -36.12
C ASP A 1001 -18.31 68.69 -35.25
N ARG A 1002 -19.29 69.56 -35.52
CA ARG A 1002 -20.66 69.43 -35.01
C ARG A 1002 -21.55 68.79 -36.07
N SER A 1003 -21.48 67.48 -36.27
CA SER A 1003 -22.52 66.75 -37.03
C SER A 1003 -22.36 65.22 -36.92
N LYS A 1004 -23.29 64.56 -36.19
CA LYS A 1004 -23.82 63.17 -36.36
C LYS A 1004 -22.75 62.04 -36.42
N ASP A 1005 -22.65 61.08 -35.52
CA ASP A 1005 -23.65 60.17 -34.95
C ASP A 1005 -23.04 59.56 -33.66
N TYR A 1006 -23.87 59.23 -32.66
CA TYR A 1006 -23.41 58.76 -31.35
C TYR A 1006 -22.66 57.41 -31.39
N SER A 1007 -21.71 57.25 -30.45
CA SER A 1007 -20.90 56.06 -30.08
C SER A 1007 -19.54 55.93 -30.80
N LYS A 1008 -18.39 55.77 -30.12
CA LYS A 1008 -18.07 54.56 -29.32
C LYS A 1008 -16.78 54.70 -28.49
N MET A 1009 -16.86 54.28 -27.23
CA MET A 1009 -16.22 53.04 -26.76
C MET A 1009 -17.04 52.50 -25.57
N ARG A 1010 -17.43 51.21 -25.61
CA ARG A 1010 -18.07 50.53 -24.48
C ARG A 1010 -17.44 49.14 -24.38
N GLU A 1011 -16.41 49.05 -23.57
CA GLU A 1011 -16.00 47.76 -23.01
C GLU A 1011 -16.97 47.41 -21.87
N ARG A 1012 -17.48 46.18 -21.86
CA ARG A 1012 -18.49 45.75 -20.87
C ARG A 1012 -17.95 44.79 -19.81
N ASN A 1013 -16.84 44.11 -20.05
CA ASN A 1013 -16.03 43.38 -19.05
C ASN A 1013 -14.72 42.88 -19.69
N THR A 1014 -13.67 42.78 -18.88
CA THR A 1014 -12.35 42.27 -19.25
C THR A 1014 -11.94 41.22 -18.22
N LEU A 1015 -11.58 40.02 -18.65
CA LEU A 1015 -11.10 38.94 -17.77
C LEU A 1015 -9.58 38.81 -17.94
N GLU A 1016 -8.84 39.19 -16.91
CA GLU A 1016 -7.37 39.10 -16.89
C GLU A 1016 -6.90 38.06 -15.87
N GLY A 1017 -5.86 37.29 -16.20
CA GLY A 1017 -5.20 36.35 -15.28
C GLY A 1017 -5.53 34.86 -15.45
N HIS A 1018 -6.23 34.44 -16.51
CA HIS A 1018 -6.46 33.01 -16.79
C HIS A 1018 -5.42 32.43 -17.77
N SER A 1019 -4.90 31.23 -17.49
CA SER A 1019 -3.92 30.52 -18.31
C SER A 1019 -4.50 29.33 -19.10
N SER A 1020 -5.83 29.17 -19.14
CA SER A 1020 -6.52 28.08 -19.85
C SER A 1020 -7.88 28.51 -20.45
N TRP A 1021 -8.53 27.60 -21.20
CA TRP A 1021 -9.72 27.86 -22.02
C TRP A 1021 -10.95 28.16 -21.15
N VAL A 1022 -11.65 29.26 -21.45
CA VAL A 1022 -12.89 29.68 -20.78
C VAL A 1022 -14.09 29.09 -21.53
N THR A 1023 -14.91 28.28 -20.87
CA THR A 1023 -15.98 27.51 -21.55
C THR A 1023 -17.40 28.06 -21.37
N SER A 1024 -17.68 28.97 -20.41
CA SER A 1024 -18.92 29.77 -20.40
C SER A 1024 -18.83 31.02 -19.51
N VAL A 1025 -19.67 32.03 -19.80
CA VAL A 1025 -19.86 33.24 -18.98
C VAL A 1025 -21.36 33.57 -18.93
N SER A 1026 -21.93 33.80 -17.75
CA SER A 1026 -23.33 34.20 -17.56
C SER A 1026 -23.42 35.55 -16.85
N PHE A 1027 -24.29 36.43 -17.34
CA PHE A 1027 -24.56 37.75 -16.75
C PHE A 1027 -26.07 37.96 -16.66
N SER A 1028 -26.58 38.29 -15.47
CA SER A 1028 -27.95 38.78 -15.27
C SER A 1028 -27.90 40.28 -15.00
N PRO A 1029 -28.76 41.10 -15.63
CA PRO A 1029 -28.75 42.56 -15.47
C PRO A 1029 -29.06 43.03 -14.04
#